data_AF-A0A380TE90-F1
#
_entry.id   AF-A0A380TE90-F1
#
_cell.length_a   1.000
_cell.length_b   1.000
_cell.length_c   1.000
_cell.angle_alpha   90.00
_cell.angle_beta   90.00
_cell.angle_gamma   90.00
#
_symmetry.space_group_name_H-M   'P 1'
#
loop_
_entity.id
_entity.type
_entity.pdbx_description
1 polymer ?
#
loop_
_entity_poly.entity_id
_entity_poly.type
_entity_poly.pdbx_seq_one_letter_code
_entity_poly.pdbx_strand_id
1 'polypeptide(L)'
;MLYTTEHPVPGLAPATAAVLGTGIELICAPLLAVGLCTRLAVLPLLATTLFLQLTYLELTDHSLWMVLLGLLAIRGAGALSLDHLIAPHLSGSAIPFAATLLRLAGWLQRTFLPPYLVAVRIWFGWLVMSAVASSGGGATALTIAACALLAAGLATRFAAFVLMILTLTTQAAIPELGDPVLRLFVLGFFAIHGAGALSLDRLVQTSIRALCPSLTMDPAWYTDAPRVVIIGAGFGGIAAARALKHARARVTLIDRRNYHLFQPLLYQVATATLSPADIAVPIRTLVRDQRNCQVLMGRVAAIDPHRREIQFRSGSQRSVGYDYLGLATGARHSYFGKDAWEPFAPGLKKIDDATAMRSRILSAFEQAEASDDPAERQRLLTFVIVGGGPTGVELAGAIAELAHHTLREEFRSIDPAEARVILVQSAPRILPALPESLSTSATQALEELGVEVMINTRVDGIDSQGATIGNQRVEAGTVLWAAGVMASPAGRWIDAKRDNAGRIEVAADLAVPGLSNIFAIGDTAACAGDDGRPLPGLAAVAKQQGHYVARLIRARIEGRRDPGPFRYRNLGSMATIGRKAAVAELPGMRLSGGIAWWLWGLVHVAFLVDARSRIAVMFDWFWSYLTFNRSVRLITGGEGGTD
;
A
#
# COMPACT_ATOMS: atom_id res chain seq x y z
N MET A 1 -19.07 70.30 -3.37
CA MET A 1 -20.20 70.38 -2.43
C MET A 1 -20.03 69.41 -1.24
N LEU A 2 -19.76 68.12 -1.45
CA LEU A 2 -19.50 67.18 -0.33
C LEU A 2 -18.41 67.66 0.66
N TYR A 3 -17.22 68.05 0.17
CA TYR A 3 -16.12 68.54 1.03
C TYR A 3 -16.34 69.93 1.64
N THR A 4 -17.40 70.65 1.24
CA THR A 4 -17.76 71.95 1.83
C THR A 4 -18.79 71.83 2.95
N THR A 5 -19.61 70.76 2.97
CA THR A 5 -20.76 70.66 3.88
C THR A 5 -20.84 69.35 4.66
N GLU A 6 -20.39 68.24 4.09
CA GLU A 6 -20.56 66.89 4.68
C GLU A 6 -19.23 66.30 5.17
N HIS A 7 -18.14 66.50 4.41
CA HIS A 7 -16.82 65.94 4.73
C HIS A 7 -15.68 66.98 4.71
N PRO A 8 -15.65 67.97 5.62
CA PRO A 8 -14.57 68.95 5.67
C PRO A 8 -13.24 68.35 6.15
N VAL A 9 -12.15 68.60 5.44
CA VAL A 9 -10.79 68.16 5.81
C VAL A 9 -10.04 69.29 6.52
N PRO A 10 -9.70 69.16 7.83
CA PRO A 10 -8.99 70.21 8.56
C PRO A 10 -7.66 70.57 7.91
N GLY A 11 -7.42 71.87 7.68
CA GLY A 11 -6.17 72.38 7.13
C GLY A 11 -6.04 72.31 5.59
N LEU A 12 -7.06 71.86 4.87
CA LEU A 12 -7.08 71.87 3.39
C LEU A 12 -8.28 72.64 2.85
N ALA A 13 -8.06 73.41 1.78
CA ALA A 13 -9.15 74.07 1.07
C ALA A 13 -10.08 73.00 0.45
N PRO A 14 -11.42 73.16 0.49
CA PRO A 14 -12.37 72.14 0.02
C PRO A 14 -12.15 71.69 -1.43
N ALA A 15 -11.73 72.61 -2.31
CA ALA A 15 -11.39 72.28 -3.70
C ALA A 15 -10.13 71.37 -3.78
N THR A 16 -9.11 71.66 -2.98
CA THR A 16 -7.88 70.86 -2.92
C THR A 16 -8.14 69.48 -2.32
N ALA A 17 -8.95 69.40 -1.26
CA ALA A 17 -9.36 68.13 -0.66
C ALA A 17 -10.14 67.26 -1.64
N ALA A 18 -11.08 67.86 -2.39
CA ALA A 18 -11.84 67.14 -3.42
C ALA A 18 -10.96 66.60 -4.55
N VAL A 19 -10.01 67.40 -5.06
CA VAL A 19 -9.09 66.97 -6.13
C VAL A 19 -8.16 65.86 -5.63
N LEU A 20 -7.65 65.99 -4.41
CA LEU A 20 -6.73 65.02 -3.82
C LEU A 20 -7.42 63.69 -3.51
N GLY A 21 -8.61 63.72 -2.89
CA GLY A 21 -9.40 62.50 -2.62
C GLY A 21 -9.80 61.78 -3.91
N THR A 22 -10.35 62.52 -4.88
CA THR A 22 -10.75 61.96 -6.19
C THR A 22 -9.54 61.40 -6.94
N GLY A 23 -8.39 62.10 -6.90
CA GLY A 23 -7.17 61.63 -7.53
C GLY A 23 -6.62 60.34 -6.91
N ILE A 24 -6.66 60.23 -5.58
CA ILE A 24 -6.26 59.00 -4.88
C ILE A 24 -7.14 57.83 -5.34
N GLU A 25 -8.46 57.98 -5.38
CA GLU A 25 -9.37 56.91 -5.76
C GLU A 25 -9.21 56.51 -7.24
N LEU A 26 -9.21 57.49 -8.16
CA LEU A 26 -9.13 57.24 -9.60
C LEU A 26 -7.77 56.68 -10.05
N ILE A 27 -6.69 56.94 -9.30
CA ILE A 27 -5.35 56.44 -9.65
C ILE A 27 -5.04 55.15 -8.89
N CYS A 28 -5.26 55.12 -7.58
CA CYS A 28 -4.84 54.00 -6.76
C CYS A 28 -5.74 52.77 -6.98
N ALA A 29 -7.05 52.94 -7.20
CA ALA A 29 -7.95 51.80 -7.37
C ALA A 29 -7.64 50.99 -8.66
N PRO A 30 -7.44 51.60 -9.85
CA PRO A 30 -7.00 50.84 -11.03
C PRO A 30 -5.64 50.18 -10.85
N LEU A 31 -4.68 50.87 -10.21
CA LEU A 31 -3.36 50.31 -9.89
C LEU A 31 -3.48 49.06 -9.01
N LEU A 32 -4.35 49.08 -7.99
CA LEU A 32 -4.64 47.90 -7.18
C LEU A 32 -5.33 46.79 -7.98
N ALA A 33 -6.28 47.13 -8.86
CA ALA A 33 -7.01 46.17 -9.66
C ALA A 33 -6.10 45.36 -10.59
N VAL A 34 -5.11 46.01 -11.22
CA VAL A 34 -4.11 45.33 -12.07
C VAL A 34 -2.89 44.81 -11.28
N GLY A 35 -2.80 45.16 -9.99
CA GLY A 35 -1.70 44.80 -9.11
C GLY A 35 -0.37 45.42 -9.53
N LEU A 36 -0.36 46.71 -9.89
CA LEU A 36 0.84 47.48 -10.23
C LEU A 36 1.14 48.52 -9.15
N CYS A 37 2.39 48.57 -8.68
CA CYS A 37 2.83 49.42 -7.57
C CYS A 37 1.95 49.26 -6.33
N THR A 38 1.50 48.03 -6.04
CA THR A 38 0.42 47.75 -5.09
C THR A 38 0.70 48.34 -3.71
N ARG A 39 1.92 48.14 -3.18
CA ARG A 39 2.29 48.66 -1.85
C ARG A 39 2.28 50.19 -1.79
N LEU A 40 2.61 50.87 -2.89
CA LEU A 40 2.58 52.33 -2.96
C LEU A 40 1.16 52.85 -3.13
N ALA A 41 0.34 52.21 -3.97
CA ALA A 41 -1.06 52.56 -4.18
C ALA A 41 -1.92 52.38 -2.91
N VAL A 42 -1.57 51.42 -2.05
CA VAL A 42 -2.26 51.20 -0.77
C VAL A 42 -2.06 52.34 0.22
N LEU A 43 -0.88 52.99 0.28
CA LEU A 43 -0.58 53.94 1.36
C LEU A 43 -1.52 55.17 1.37
N PRO A 44 -1.79 55.84 0.23
CA PRO A 44 -2.74 56.94 0.20
C PRO A 44 -4.16 56.48 0.55
N LEU A 45 -4.60 55.32 0.06
CA LEU A 45 -5.91 54.77 0.37
C LEU A 45 -6.05 54.48 1.87
N LEU A 46 -5.05 53.85 2.49
CA LEU A 46 -5.04 53.56 3.92
C LEU A 46 -5.04 54.85 4.75
N ALA A 47 -4.29 55.88 4.33
CA ALA A 47 -4.26 57.18 5.00
C ALA A 47 -5.63 57.87 4.94
N THR A 48 -6.29 57.84 3.78
CA THR A 48 -7.65 58.38 3.61
C THR A 48 -8.66 57.60 4.46
N THR A 49 -8.62 56.27 4.46
CA THR A 49 -9.51 55.45 5.30
C THR A 49 -9.31 55.73 6.79
N LEU A 50 -8.05 55.86 7.23
CA LEU A 50 -7.75 56.19 8.63
C LEU A 50 -8.24 57.60 9.00
N PHE A 51 -8.08 58.57 8.09
CA PHE A 51 -8.58 59.92 8.30
C PHE A 51 -10.11 59.95 8.43
N LEU A 52 -10.82 59.24 7.55
CA LEU A 52 -12.28 59.12 7.60
C LEU A 52 -12.73 58.47 8.91
N GLN A 53 -12.06 57.40 9.33
CA GLN A 53 -12.33 56.71 10.60
C GLN A 53 -12.21 57.66 11.81
N LEU A 54 -11.13 58.45 11.86
CA LEU A 54 -10.85 59.35 12.99
C LEU A 54 -11.79 60.56 13.02
N THR A 55 -12.36 60.94 11.88
CA THR A 55 -13.14 62.18 11.73
C THR A 55 -14.66 61.94 11.75
N TYR A 56 -15.14 60.85 11.14
CA TYR A 56 -16.58 60.59 10.92
C TYR A 56 -17.12 59.35 11.66
N LEU A 57 -16.28 58.57 12.36
CA LEU A 57 -16.67 57.51 13.32
C LEU A 57 -17.53 56.33 12.79
N GLU A 58 -17.59 56.07 11.48
CA GLU A 58 -18.16 54.81 10.97
C GLU A 58 -17.21 53.63 11.23
N LEU A 59 -17.33 53.00 12.40
CA LEU A 59 -16.29 52.15 12.97
C LEU A 59 -16.01 50.83 12.23
N THR A 60 -17.03 50.22 11.62
CA THR A 60 -16.95 48.81 11.19
C THR A 60 -16.43 48.62 9.78
N ASP A 61 -16.93 49.39 8.80
CA ASP A 61 -16.53 49.21 7.39
C ASP A 61 -15.12 49.73 7.13
N HIS A 62 -14.78 50.88 7.71
CA HIS A 62 -13.42 51.41 7.65
C HIS A 62 -12.41 50.47 8.31
N SER A 63 -12.77 49.76 9.39
CA SER A 63 -11.85 48.80 10.01
C SER A 63 -11.62 47.56 9.15
N LEU A 64 -12.64 47.07 8.44
CA LEU A 64 -12.48 46.01 7.42
C LEU A 64 -11.59 46.48 6.26
N TRP A 65 -11.78 47.71 5.76
CA TRP A 65 -10.91 48.31 4.74
C TRP A 65 -9.46 48.44 5.22
N MET A 66 -9.23 48.94 6.44
CA MET A 66 -7.89 49.04 7.02
C MET A 66 -7.22 47.67 7.16
N VAL A 67 -7.98 46.61 7.46
CA VAL A 67 -7.45 45.24 7.52
C VAL A 67 -7.04 44.74 6.13
N LEU A 68 -7.87 44.94 5.10
CA LEU A 68 -7.56 44.49 3.75
C LEU A 68 -6.41 45.29 3.12
N LEU A 69 -6.41 46.61 3.32
CA LEU A 69 -5.34 47.50 2.86
C LEU A 69 -4.04 47.22 3.63
N GLY A 70 -4.07 47.09 4.96
CA GLY A 70 -2.88 46.74 5.74
C GLY A 70 -2.30 45.37 5.34
N LEU A 71 -3.16 44.40 5.03
CA LEU A 71 -2.74 43.11 4.48
C LEU A 71 -2.00 43.28 3.15
N LEU A 72 -2.52 44.08 2.21
CA LEU A 72 -1.88 44.38 0.94
C LEU A 72 -0.58 45.19 1.11
N ALA A 73 -0.53 46.14 2.06
CA ALA A 73 0.67 46.91 2.38
C ALA A 73 1.82 46.02 2.86
N ILE A 74 1.52 45.06 3.74
CA ILE A 74 2.52 44.17 4.37
C ILE A 74 2.88 43.00 3.46
N ARG A 75 1.89 42.34 2.85
CA ARG A 75 2.10 41.17 2.00
C ARG A 75 2.52 41.53 0.58
N GLY A 76 2.01 42.63 0.04
CA GLY A 76 2.11 42.96 -1.37
C GLY A 76 1.15 42.14 -2.24
N ALA A 77 1.29 42.32 -3.56
CA ALA A 77 0.42 41.73 -4.57
C ALA A 77 0.58 40.20 -4.70
N GLY A 78 -0.45 39.54 -5.24
CA GLY A 78 -0.46 38.09 -5.50
C GLY A 78 0.28 37.68 -6.77
N ALA A 79 0.32 36.37 -7.06
CA ALA A 79 1.05 35.82 -8.21
C ALA A 79 0.53 36.28 -9.59
N LEU A 80 -0.74 36.71 -9.66
CA LEU A 80 -1.38 37.20 -10.90
C LEU A 80 -1.17 38.71 -11.14
N SER A 81 -0.41 39.40 -10.28
CA SER A 81 -0.20 40.84 -10.36
C SER A 81 0.91 41.24 -11.33
N LEU A 82 0.81 42.46 -11.88
CA LEU A 82 1.90 43.06 -12.65
C LEU A 82 3.17 43.22 -11.81
N ASP A 83 3.05 43.53 -10.52
CA ASP A 83 4.17 43.58 -9.57
C ASP A 83 4.98 42.27 -9.57
N HIS A 84 4.30 41.12 -9.59
CA HIS A 84 4.95 39.81 -9.60
C HIS A 84 5.64 39.50 -10.94
N LEU A 85 5.03 39.88 -12.06
CA LEU A 85 5.61 39.70 -13.40
C LEU A 85 6.87 40.54 -13.62
N ILE A 86 6.90 41.75 -13.07
CA ILE A 86 7.97 42.72 -13.29
C ILE A 86 9.10 42.55 -12.24
N ALA A 87 8.81 42.04 -11.04
CA ALA A 87 9.78 41.90 -9.94
C ALA A 87 11.12 41.19 -10.29
N PRO A 88 11.14 40.06 -11.04
CA PRO A 88 12.41 39.40 -11.40
C PRO A 88 13.30 40.31 -12.26
N HIS A 89 12.70 41.03 -13.20
CA HIS A 89 13.38 41.93 -14.13
C HIS A 89 13.86 43.22 -13.46
N LEU A 90 13.17 43.67 -12.40
CA LEU A 90 13.58 44.84 -11.60
C LEU A 90 14.81 44.58 -10.73
N SER A 91 15.05 43.33 -10.32
CA SER A 91 16.17 43.00 -9.43
C SER A 91 17.55 43.19 -10.09
N GLY A 92 17.62 43.16 -11.42
CA GLY A 92 18.83 43.39 -12.21
C GLY A 92 18.77 44.63 -13.11
N SER A 93 17.79 45.51 -12.93
CA SER A 93 17.64 46.71 -13.76
C SER A 93 18.52 47.88 -13.28
N ALA A 94 18.75 48.87 -14.15
CA ALA A 94 19.46 50.11 -13.83
C ALA A 94 18.61 51.11 -13.02
N ILE A 95 17.41 50.73 -12.56
CA ILE A 95 16.51 51.64 -11.83
C ILE A 95 17.06 51.87 -10.42
N PRO A 96 17.34 53.13 -10.02
CA PRO A 96 17.88 53.43 -8.70
C PRO A 96 16.92 52.96 -7.60
N PHE A 97 17.48 52.40 -6.53
CA PHE A 97 16.77 51.90 -5.33
C PHE A 97 15.83 50.69 -5.52
N ALA A 98 15.64 50.15 -6.73
CA ALA A 98 14.72 49.04 -6.98
C ALA A 98 15.06 47.78 -6.12
N ALA A 99 16.33 47.39 -6.08
CA ALA A 99 16.78 46.26 -5.26
C ALA A 99 16.60 46.52 -3.75
N THR A 100 16.81 47.76 -3.30
CA THR A 100 16.61 48.16 -1.89
C THR A 100 15.14 48.09 -1.51
N LEU A 101 14.24 48.57 -2.37
CA LEU A 101 12.79 48.52 -2.17
C LEU A 101 12.28 47.07 -2.14
N LEU A 102 12.79 46.19 -3.01
CA LEU A 102 12.45 44.77 -3.00
C LEU A 102 12.92 44.07 -1.71
N ARG A 103 14.13 44.40 -1.22
CA ARG A 103 14.63 43.89 0.08
C ARG A 103 13.79 44.38 1.25
N LEU A 104 13.43 45.67 1.26
CA LEU A 104 12.57 46.26 2.28
C LEU A 104 11.18 45.61 2.26
N ALA A 105 10.59 45.41 1.09
CA ALA A 105 9.31 44.73 0.92
C ALA A 105 9.36 43.28 1.45
N GLY A 106 10.43 42.54 1.12
CA GLY A 106 10.64 41.18 1.64
C GLY A 106 10.92 41.14 3.14
N TRP A 107 11.54 42.16 3.72
CA TRP A 107 11.70 42.31 5.17
C TRP A 107 10.37 42.64 5.85
N LEU A 108 9.60 43.60 5.33
CA LEU A 108 8.27 43.96 5.83
C LEU A 108 7.35 42.73 5.88
N GLN A 109 7.31 41.96 4.79
CA GLN A 109 6.50 40.75 4.72
C GLN A 109 6.95 39.68 5.73
N ARG A 110 8.25 39.45 5.89
CA ARG A 110 8.74 38.40 6.82
C ARG A 110 8.56 38.79 8.29
N THR A 111 8.75 40.06 8.60
CA THR A 111 8.76 40.56 9.98
C THR A 111 7.36 40.90 10.48
N PHE A 112 6.54 41.61 9.69
CA PHE A 112 5.25 42.11 10.15
C PHE A 112 4.05 41.25 9.77
N LEU A 113 4.13 40.45 8.70
CA LEU A 113 2.99 39.61 8.31
C LEU A 113 2.59 38.61 9.38
N PRO A 114 3.51 37.87 10.04
CA PRO A 114 3.12 36.92 11.08
C PRO A 114 2.32 37.53 12.24
N PRO A 115 2.80 38.59 12.94
CA PRO A 115 2.02 39.21 14.01
C PRO A 115 0.75 39.89 13.50
N TYR A 116 0.77 40.47 12.28
CA TYR A 116 -0.42 41.06 11.68
C TYR A 116 -1.54 40.03 11.47
N LEU A 117 -1.22 38.84 10.95
CA LEU A 117 -2.21 37.77 10.78
C LEU A 117 -2.74 37.23 12.11
N VAL A 118 -1.98 37.27 13.20
CA VAL A 118 -2.48 36.97 14.54
C VAL A 118 -3.50 38.04 14.96
N ALA A 119 -3.13 39.32 14.84
CA ALA A 119 -3.99 40.43 15.20
C ALA A 119 -5.31 40.40 14.43
N VAL A 120 -5.29 40.18 13.11
CA VAL A 120 -6.50 40.10 12.28
C VAL A 120 -7.39 38.93 12.69
N ARG A 121 -6.85 37.75 13.03
CA ARG A 121 -7.66 36.60 13.47
C ARG A 121 -8.36 36.85 14.80
N ILE A 122 -7.62 37.37 15.77
CA ILE A 122 -8.17 37.71 17.09
C ILE A 122 -9.21 38.81 16.96
N TRP A 123 -8.89 39.86 16.20
CA TRP A 123 -9.80 40.98 15.93
C TRP A 123 -11.08 40.53 15.24
N PHE A 124 -10.99 39.72 14.18
CA PHE A 124 -12.17 39.24 13.46
C PHE A 124 -13.02 38.30 14.32
N GLY A 125 -12.38 37.42 15.10
CA GLY A 125 -13.08 36.59 16.07
C GLY A 125 -13.82 37.42 17.13
N TRP A 126 -13.17 38.45 17.66
CA TRP A 126 -13.78 39.40 18.59
C TRP A 126 -14.94 40.17 17.96
N LEU A 127 -14.76 40.70 16.75
CA LEU A 127 -15.79 41.44 16.00
C LEU A 127 -17.07 40.62 15.84
N VAL A 128 -16.93 39.34 15.45
CA VAL A 128 -18.09 38.45 15.31
C VAL A 128 -18.75 38.18 16.65
N MET A 129 -17.96 37.90 17.69
CA MET A 129 -18.50 37.62 19.02
C MET A 129 -19.17 38.84 19.66
N SER A 130 -18.62 40.04 19.49
CA SER A 130 -19.21 41.28 20.00
C SER A 130 -20.52 41.61 19.30
N ALA A 131 -20.57 41.44 17.98
CA ALA A 131 -21.74 41.74 17.17
C ALA A 131 -22.89 40.75 17.43
N VAL A 132 -22.57 39.47 17.63
CA VAL A 132 -23.59 38.47 18.03
C VAL A 132 -24.08 38.71 19.46
N ALA A 133 -23.21 39.19 20.36
CA ALA A 133 -23.63 39.58 21.71
C ALA A 133 -24.55 40.82 21.71
N SER A 134 -24.32 41.79 20.82
CA SER A 134 -25.16 42.99 20.71
C SER A 134 -26.51 42.73 20.03
N SER A 135 -26.58 41.76 19.10
CA SER A 135 -27.78 41.48 18.32
C SER A 135 -28.89 40.74 19.08
N GLY A 136 -28.71 40.43 20.37
CA GLY A 136 -29.71 39.77 21.24
C GLY A 136 -30.02 38.30 20.91
N GLY A 137 -29.60 37.81 19.74
CA GLY A 137 -29.63 36.40 19.36
C GLY A 137 -28.43 35.65 19.91
N GLY A 138 -28.64 34.58 20.67
CA GLY A 138 -27.54 33.78 21.21
C GLY A 138 -26.64 33.23 20.10
N ALA A 139 -25.32 33.35 20.29
CA ALA A 139 -24.35 32.76 19.37
C ALA A 139 -24.54 31.24 19.31
N THR A 140 -24.67 30.69 18.11
CA THR A 140 -24.71 29.23 17.95
C THR A 140 -23.37 28.65 18.43
N ALA A 141 -23.40 27.43 18.98
CA ALA A 141 -22.19 26.72 19.38
C ALA A 141 -21.18 26.62 18.22
N LEU A 142 -21.68 26.51 16.98
CA LEU A 142 -20.88 26.49 15.76
C LEU A 142 -20.14 27.83 15.53
N THR A 143 -20.82 28.97 15.70
CA THR A 143 -20.22 30.30 15.57
C THR A 143 -19.12 30.51 16.62
N ILE A 144 -19.41 30.18 17.89
CA ILE A 144 -18.44 30.31 19.00
C ILE A 144 -17.21 29.45 18.71
N ALA A 145 -17.41 28.18 18.34
CA ALA A 145 -16.32 27.27 18.03
C ALA A 145 -15.49 27.75 16.85
N ALA A 146 -16.12 28.23 15.77
CA ALA A 146 -15.42 28.75 14.61
C ALA A 146 -14.59 30.01 14.92
N CYS A 147 -15.13 30.95 15.70
CA CYS A 147 -14.40 32.14 16.16
C CYS A 147 -13.20 31.77 17.06
N ALA A 148 -13.38 30.84 17.99
CA ALA A 148 -12.31 30.38 18.87
C ALA A 148 -11.19 29.67 18.08
N LEU A 149 -11.56 28.79 17.15
CA LEU A 149 -10.61 28.09 16.26
C LEU A 149 -9.84 29.07 15.37
N LEU A 150 -10.53 30.04 14.77
CA LEU A 150 -9.91 31.09 13.97
C LEU A 150 -8.91 31.91 14.80
N ALA A 151 -9.31 32.40 15.98
CA ALA A 151 -8.47 33.21 16.86
C ALA A 151 -7.23 32.43 17.34
N ALA A 152 -7.40 31.17 17.74
CA ALA A 152 -6.30 30.30 18.15
C ALA A 152 -5.37 29.89 16.98
N GLY A 153 -5.85 30.01 15.75
CA GLY A 153 -5.16 29.53 14.56
C GLY A 153 -5.12 28.01 14.49
N LEU A 154 -6.19 27.35 14.90
CA LEU A 154 -6.36 25.90 14.86
C LEU A 154 -7.47 25.56 13.88
N ALA A 155 -7.23 24.64 12.96
CA ALA A 155 -8.13 24.33 11.85
C ALA A 155 -8.58 25.59 11.08
N THR A 156 -7.67 26.56 10.91
CA THR A 156 -8.02 27.94 10.51
C THR A 156 -8.75 28.00 9.18
N ARG A 157 -8.34 27.18 8.21
CA ARG A 157 -9.02 27.11 6.90
C ARG A 157 -10.47 26.64 7.01
N PHE A 158 -10.71 25.65 7.88
CA PHE A 158 -12.04 25.12 8.13
C PHE A 158 -12.89 26.14 8.89
N ALA A 159 -12.35 26.74 9.95
CA ALA A 159 -13.03 27.79 10.72
C ALA A 159 -13.41 28.99 9.84
N ALA A 160 -12.49 29.45 8.98
CA ALA A 160 -12.75 30.53 8.04
C ALA A 160 -13.85 30.16 7.02
N PHE A 161 -13.84 28.94 6.50
CA PHE A 161 -14.87 28.45 5.58
C PHE A 161 -16.25 28.38 6.23
N VAL A 162 -16.34 27.89 7.48
CA VAL A 162 -17.58 27.89 8.25
C VAL A 162 -18.10 29.30 8.46
N LEU A 163 -17.26 30.25 8.89
CA LEU A 163 -17.64 31.66 9.06
C LEU A 163 -18.06 32.32 7.74
N MET A 164 -17.47 31.90 6.61
CA MET A 164 -17.81 32.37 5.28
C MET A 164 -19.22 31.90 4.87
N ILE A 165 -19.54 30.62 5.10
CA ILE A 165 -20.90 30.08 4.91
C ILE A 165 -21.88 30.81 5.81
N LEU A 166 -21.55 30.99 7.09
CA LEU A 166 -22.41 31.71 8.03
C LEU A 166 -22.70 33.12 7.50
N THR A 167 -21.67 33.85 7.06
CA THR A 167 -21.80 35.19 6.46
C THR A 167 -22.75 35.21 5.24
N LEU A 168 -22.71 34.17 4.39
CA LEU A 168 -23.60 34.05 3.22
C LEU A 168 -25.03 33.63 3.57
N THR A 169 -25.20 32.78 4.59
CA THR A 169 -26.51 32.24 4.99
C THR A 169 -27.32 33.18 5.87
N THR A 170 -26.66 34.02 6.68
CA THR A 170 -27.31 34.96 7.60
C THR A 170 -27.45 36.36 6.99
N GLN A 171 -27.78 36.45 5.69
CA GLN A 171 -27.49 37.59 4.79
C GLN A 171 -28.02 39.01 5.18
N ALA A 172 -28.58 39.26 6.38
CA ALA A 172 -29.10 40.59 6.73
C ALA A 172 -29.24 40.95 8.23
N ALA A 173 -28.69 40.21 9.21
CA ALA A 173 -29.19 40.35 10.59
C ALA A 173 -28.32 41.11 11.63
N ILE A 174 -27.08 41.54 11.32
CA ILE A 174 -26.23 42.23 12.30
C ILE A 174 -25.44 43.37 11.63
N PRO A 175 -25.99 44.60 11.58
CA PRO A 175 -25.32 45.78 11.01
C PRO A 175 -23.92 46.04 11.59
N GLU A 176 -23.69 45.65 12.85
CA GLU A 176 -22.43 45.83 13.57
C GLU A 176 -21.27 44.99 13.01
N LEU A 177 -21.54 44.07 12.07
CA LEU A 177 -20.53 43.28 11.36
C LEU A 177 -19.99 43.96 10.09
N GLY A 178 -20.60 45.05 9.65
CA GLY A 178 -20.19 45.76 8.43
C GLY A 178 -20.45 44.99 7.13
N ASP A 179 -19.88 45.49 6.04
CA ASP A 179 -20.10 45.00 4.68
C ASP A 179 -19.80 43.49 4.56
N PRO A 180 -20.77 42.66 4.13
CA PRO A 180 -20.58 41.22 3.96
C PRO A 180 -19.49 40.88 2.94
N VAL A 181 -19.33 41.66 1.87
CA VAL A 181 -18.32 41.43 0.84
C VAL A 181 -16.92 41.58 1.42
N LEU A 182 -16.66 42.62 2.21
CA LEU A 182 -15.37 42.84 2.85
C LEU A 182 -15.04 41.74 3.87
N ARG A 183 -16.04 41.28 4.63
CA ARG A 183 -15.88 40.11 5.53
C ARG A 183 -15.50 38.85 4.78
N LEU A 184 -16.14 38.59 3.64
CA LEU A 184 -15.81 37.44 2.79
C LEU A 184 -14.39 37.53 2.25
N PHE A 185 -13.87 38.72 1.93
CA PHE A 185 -12.48 38.89 1.52
C PHE A 185 -11.49 38.56 2.66
N VAL A 186 -11.75 39.03 3.88
CA VAL A 186 -10.91 38.70 5.06
C VAL A 186 -10.93 37.19 5.33
N LEU A 187 -12.11 36.58 5.36
CA LEU A 187 -12.27 35.14 5.60
C LEU A 187 -11.70 34.30 4.46
N GLY A 188 -11.95 34.69 3.21
CA GLY A 188 -11.42 34.04 2.01
C GLY A 188 -9.89 34.03 2.00
N PHE A 189 -9.26 35.10 2.49
CA PHE A 189 -7.82 35.11 2.69
C PHE A 189 -7.35 33.98 3.60
N PHE A 190 -7.98 33.78 4.77
CA PHE A 190 -7.62 32.69 5.70
C PHE A 190 -8.01 31.31 5.19
N ALA A 191 -9.13 31.19 4.47
CA ALA A 191 -9.54 29.93 3.84
C ALA A 191 -8.49 29.45 2.81
N ILE A 192 -7.93 30.38 2.03
CA ILE A 192 -6.93 30.07 1.00
C ILE A 192 -5.52 29.93 1.61
N HIS A 193 -5.09 30.89 2.43
CA HIS A 193 -3.69 31.01 2.87
C HIS A 193 -3.42 30.41 4.25
N GLY A 194 -4.46 30.10 5.03
CA GLY A 194 -4.34 29.55 6.38
C GLY A 194 -3.89 30.57 7.43
N ALA A 195 -3.56 30.06 8.62
CA ALA A 195 -3.31 30.82 9.85
C ALA A 195 -2.03 31.67 9.86
N GLY A 196 -1.12 31.42 8.91
CA GLY A 196 0.21 32.01 8.90
C GLY A 196 1.20 31.35 9.88
N ALA A 197 2.35 31.99 10.01
CA ALA A 197 3.55 31.46 10.66
C ALA A 197 3.45 31.28 12.18
N LEU A 198 2.60 32.07 12.85
CA LEU A 198 2.37 32.05 14.31
C LEU A 198 0.98 31.49 14.58
N SER A 199 0.84 30.16 14.60
CA SER A 199 -0.45 29.49 14.74
C SER A 199 -0.32 28.09 15.33
N LEU A 200 -1.40 27.61 15.97
CA LEU A 200 -1.50 26.22 16.42
C LEU A 200 -1.48 25.24 15.23
N ASP A 201 -2.04 25.62 14.08
CA ASP A 201 -1.95 24.86 12.82
C ASP A 201 -0.49 24.52 12.48
N ARG A 202 0.42 25.49 12.64
CA ARG A 202 1.84 25.27 12.38
C ARG A 202 2.47 24.34 13.42
N LEU A 203 2.13 24.49 14.70
CA LEU A 203 2.62 23.61 15.77
C LEU A 203 2.14 22.16 15.59
N VAL A 204 0.87 21.97 15.21
CA VAL A 204 0.30 20.67 14.87
C VAL A 204 1.00 20.10 13.64
N GLN A 205 1.20 20.89 12.58
CA GLN A 205 1.91 20.44 11.38
C GLN A 205 3.37 20.08 11.67
N THR A 206 4.11 20.85 12.47
CA THR A 206 5.49 20.50 12.84
C THR A 206 5.54 19.24 13.69
N SER A 207 4.57 19.06 14.60
CA SER A 207 4.46 17.84 15.40
C SER A 207 4.13 16.62 14.53
N ILE A 208 3.19 16.75 13.60
CA ILE A 208 2.87 15.69 12.62
C ILE A 208 4.08 15.38 11.74
N ARG A 209 4.85 16.38 11.31
CA ARG A 209 6.08 16.16 10.52
C ARG A 209 7.14 15.40 11.32
N ALA A 210 7.29 15.71 12.60
CA ALA A 210 8.23 15.01 13.49
C ALA A 210 7.78 13.56 13.74
N LEU A 211 6.48 13.34 13.93
CA LEU A 211 5.91 12.01 14.20
C LEU A 211 5.80 11.15 12.93
N CYS A 212 5.56 11.76 11.78
CA CYS A 212 5.30 11.11 10.50
C CYS A 212 6.04 11.81 9.33
N PRO A 213 7.39 11.69 9.25
CA PRO A 213 8.20 12.36 8.21
C PRO A 213 7.77 12.02 6.78
N SER A 214 7.18 10.84 6.59
CA SER A 214 6.70 10.31 5.30
C SER A 214 5.55 11.08 4.67
N LEU A 215 4.80 11.88 5.43
CA LEU A 215 3.66 12.66 4.89
C LEU A 215 4.12 13.93 4.17
N THR A 216 5.36 14.36 4.38
CA THR A 216 5.91 15.64 3.89
C THR A 216 7.15 15.48 3.02
N MET A 217 7.31 14.33 2.38
CA MET A 217 8.52 13.94 1.66
C MET A 217 8.86 14.93 0.51
N ASP A 218 9.83 15.82 0.77
CA ASP A 218 10.51 16.69 -0.20
C ASP A 218 11.41 15.83 -1.12
N PRO A 219 11.43 16.00 -2.46
CA PRO A 219 12.32 15.24 -3.35
C PRO A 219 13.80 15.23 -2.93
N ALA A 220 14.28 16.27 -2.22
CA ALA A 220 15.69 16.45 -1.88
C ALA A 220 16.29 15.37 -0.94
N TRP A 221 15.51 14.74 -0.04
CA TRP A 221 16.06 13.70 0.85
C TRP A 221 16.33 12.37 0.13
N TYR A 222 15.75 12.17 -1.07
CA TYR A 222 15.84 10.92 -1.82
C TYR A 222 17.26 10.66 -2.37
N THR A 223 18.00 11.72 -2.66
CA THR A 223 19.36 11.67 -3.23
C THR A 223 20.39 11.09 -2.26
N ASP A 224 20.30 11.45 -0.97
CA ASP A 224 21.27 11.05 0.06
C ASP A 224 20.79 9.88 0.94
N ALA A 225 19.61 9.33 0.68
CA ALA A 225 19.05 8.26 1.48
C ALA A 225 19.74 6.90 1.23
N PRO A 226 20.02 6.10 2.29
CA PRO A 226 20.54 4.75 2.14
C PRO A 226 19.66 3.88 1.23
N ARG A 227 20.30 3.10 0.37
CA ARG A 227 19.68 2.22 -0.62
C ARG A 227 19.40 0.87 0.01
N VAL A 228 18.13 0.49 0.04
CA VAL A 228 17.70 -0.83 0.51
C VAL A 228 17.13 -1.59 -0.68
N VAL A 229 17.80 -2.67 -1.09
CA VAL A 229 17.31 -3.52 -2.19
C VAL A 229 16.74 -4.80 -1.62
N ILE A 230 15.54 -5.17 -2.07
CA ILE A 230 14.86 -6.41 -1.69
C ILE A 230 14.65 -7.22 -2.96
N ILE A 231 15.16 -8.45 -3.00
CA ILE A 231 15.02 -9.37 -4.13
C ILE A 231 13.94 -10.40 -3.79
N GLY A 232 12.86 -10.38 -4.57
CA GLY A 232 11.69 -11.23 -4.42
C GLY A 232 10.53 -10.50 -3.75
N ALA A 233 9.37 -10.49 -4.41
CA ALA A 233 8.12 -9.89 -3.97
C ALA A 233 7.11 -10.95 -3.48
N GLY A 234 7.62 -12.03 -2.88
CA GLY A 234 6.82 -13.00 -2.13
C GLY A 234 6.38 -12.44 -0.77
N PHE A 235 5.91 -13.32 0.11
CA PHE A 235 5.42 -12.94 1.44
C PHE A 235 6.43 -12.15 2.28
N GLY A 236 7.68 -12.60 2.34
CA GLY A 236 8.73 -11.94 3.12
C GLY A 236 9.18 -10.60 2.53
N GLY A 237 9.38 -10.54 1.20
CA GLY A 237 9.85 -9.33 0.55
C GLY A 237 8.83 -8.20 0.56
N ILE A 238 7.54 -8.49 0.33
CA ILE A 238 6.47 -7.50 0.46
C ILE A 238 6.34 -7.02 1.90
N ALA A 239 6.42 -7.94 2.89
CA ALA A 239 6.39 -7.57 4.29
C ALA A 239 7.55 -6.64 4.67
N ALA A 240 8.77 -6.94 4.20
CA ALA A 240 9.94 -6.09 4.41
C ALA A 240 9.79 -4.71 3.75
N ALA A 241 9.37 -4.68 2.48
CA ALA A 241 9.20 -3.43 1.73
C ALA A 241 8.16 -2.51 2.39
N ARG A 242 7.00 -3.06 2.78
CA ARG A 242 5.92 -2.29 3.43
C ARG A 242 6.31 -1.82 4.82
N ALA A 243 7.03 -2.62 5.59
CA ALA A 243 7.53 -2.22 6.91
C ALA A 243 8.57 -1.08 6.84
N LEU A 244 9.22 -0.90 5.69
CA LEU A 244 10.12 0.23 5.40
C LEU A 244 9.41 1.48 4.85
N LYS A 245 8.06 1.51 4.75
CA LYS A 245 7.28 2.62 4.18
C LYS A 245 7.62 4.00 4.75
N HIS A 246 7.97 4.05 6.04
CA HIS A 246 8.25 5.28 6.77
C HIS A 246 9.73 5.48 7.11
N ALA A 247 10.62 4.61 6.61
CA ALA A 247 12.06 4.76 6.82
C ALA A 247 12.65 5.81 5.86
N ARG A 248 13.66 6.56 6.31
CA ARG A 248 14.47 7.46 5.48
C ARG A 248 15.44 6.66 4.61
N ALA A 249 14.89 5.88 3.69
CA ALA A 249 15.61 4.93 2.85
C ALA A 249 15.02 4.92 1.44
N ARG A 250 15.85 4.68 0.43
CA ARG A 250 15.43 4.40 -0.93
C ARG A 250 15.25 2.90 -1.11
N VAL A 251 14.00 2.44 -1.08
CA VAL A 251 13.66 1.02 -1.21
C VAL A 251 13.52 0.65 -2.68
N THR A 252 14.20 -0.40 -3.12
CA THR A 252 14.03 -0.99 -4.45
C THR A 252 13.61 -2.44 -4.31
N LEU A 253 12.41 -2.77 -4.77
CA LEU A 253 11.90 -4.14 -4.79
C LEU A 253 12.06 -4.72 -6.20
N ILE A 254 12.86 -5.77 -6.32
CA ILE A 254 13.15 -6.46 -7.59
C ILE A 254 12.46 -7.81 -7.60
N ASP A 255 11.61 -8.08 -8.59
CA ASP A 255 11.05 -9.41 -8.82
C ASP A 255 11.02 -9.75 -10.31
N ARG A 256 11.10 -11.04 -10.64
CA ARG A 256 10.98 -11.55 -12.01
C ARG A 256 9.56 -11.45 -12.57
N ARG A 257 8.55 -11.21 -11.73
CA ARG A 257 7.14 -11.06 -12.04
C ARG A 257 6.66 -9.68 -11.62
N ASN A 258 5.58 -9.22 -12.22
CA ASN A 258 4.93 -7.95 -11.87
C ASN A 258 3.85 -8.11 -10.78
N TYR A 259 3.60 -9.32 -10.27
CA TYR A 259 2.56 -9.62 -9.27
C TYR A 259 3.11 -10.37 -8.05
N HIS A 260 2.47 -10.13 -6.91
CA HIS A 260 2.55 -10.94 -5.70
C HIS A 260 1.50 -12.05 -5.78
N LEU A 261 1.88 -13.25 -5.35
CA LEU A 261 1.01 -14.44 -5.40
C LEU A 261 0.68 -14.94 -4.00
N PHE A 262 -0.61 -15.05 -3.70
CA PHE A 262 -1.12 -15.68 -2.48
C PHE A 262 -1.14 -17.22 -2.64
N GLN A 263 0.05 -17.82 -2.50
CA GLN A 263 0.27 -19.26 -2.72
C GLN A 263 -0.68 -20.21 -1.95
N PRO A 264 -1.18 -19.91 -0.73
CA PRO A 264 -2.07 -20.83 -0.01
C PRO A 264 -3.38 -21.17 -0.73
N LEU A 265 -3.82 -20.38 -1.70
CA LEU A 265 -5.03 -20.66 -2.49
C LEU A 265 -4.71 -21.13 -3.93
N LEU A 266 -3.44 -21.42 -4.22
CA LEU A 266 -3.02 -21.76 -5.57
C LEU A 266 -3.60 -23.10 -6.07
N TYR A 267 -3.85 -24.05 -5.16
CA TYR A 267 -4.49 -25.32 -5.50
C TYR A 267 -5.93 -25.11 -6.01
N GLN A 268 -6.64 -24.10 -5.48
CA GLN A 268 -7.99 -23.75 -5.95
C GLN A 268 -7.98 -23.21 -7.38
N VAL A 269 -6.89 -22.58 -7.82
CA VAL A 269 -6.73 -22.18 -9.23
C VAL A 269 -6.43 -23.40 -10.10
N ALA A 270 -5.65 -24.36 -9.58
CA ALA A 270 -5.33 -25.61 -10.26
C ALA A 270 -6.56 -26.52 -10.45
N THR A 271 -7.56 -26.43 -9.57
CA THR A 271 -8.81 -27.22 -9.65
C THR A 271 -10.02 -26.40 -10.13
N ALA A 272 -9.77 -25.27 -10.81
CA ALA A 272 -10.80 -24.40 -11.38
C ALA A 272 -11.85 -23.83 -10.39
N THR A 273 -11.51 -23.73 -9.11
CA THR A 273 -12.37 -23.14 -8.07
C THR A 273 -12.19 -21.62 -7.99
N LEU A 274 -10.98 -21.12 -8.21
CA LEU A 274 -10.67 -19.69 -8.23
C LEU A 274 -10.00 -19.28 -9.54
N SER A 275 -10.16 -18.01 -9.91
CA SER A 275 -9.41 -17.41 -11.01
C SER A 275 -8.00 -17.02 -10.56
N PRO A 276 -6.99 -17.06 -11.46
CA PRO A 276 -5.67 -16.48 -11.18
C PRO A 276 -5.73 -15.04 -10.65
N ALA A 277 -6.70 -14.24 -11.11
CA ALA A 277 -6.85 -12.84 -10.72
C ALA A 277 -7.24 -12.66 -9.25
N ASP A 278 -7.84 -13.68 -8.62
CA ASP A 278 -8.32 -13.60 -7.24
C ASP A 278 -7.18 -13.71 -6.22
N ILE A 279 -6.09 -14.38 -6.61
CA ILE A 279 -4.94 -14.68 -5.75
C ILE A 279 -3.66 -13.94 -6.15
N ALA A 280 -3.71 -13.15 -7.23
CA ALA A 280 -2.57 -12.42 -7.78
C ALA A 280 -2.81 -10.91 -7.78
N VAL A 281 -1.91 -10.16 -7.13
CA VAL A 281 -2.03 -8.70 -7.02
C VAL A 281 -0.78 -8.03 -7.61
N PRO A 282 -0.91 -7.06 -8.53
CA PRO A 282 0.25 -6.34 -9.05
C PRO A 282 1.08 -5.72 -7.92
N ILE A 283 2.40 -5.97 -7.93
CA ILE A 283 3.32 -5.50 -6.88
C ILE A 283 3.27 -3.98 -6.74
N ARG A 284 3.15 -3.28 -7.87
CA ARG A 284 3.04 -1.81 -7.92
C ARG A 284 1.79 -1.30 -7.20
N THR A 285 0.69 -2.04 -7.22
CA THR A 285 -0.52 -1.69 -6.47
C THR A 285 -0.27 -1.80 -4.96
N LEU A 286 0.44 -2.84 -4.52
CA LEU A 286 0.75 -3.09 -3.11
C LEU A 286 1.61 -2.01 -2.45
N VAL A 287 2.41 -1.29 -3.24
CA VAL A 287 3.30 -0.21 -2.78
C VAL A 287 2.96 1.15 -3.37
N ARG A 288 1.77 1.32 -3.97
CA ARG A 288 1.35 2.55 -4.65
C ARG A 288 1.46 3.79 -3.77
N ASP A 289 1.05 3.67 -2.50
CA ASP A 289 1.07 4.78 -1.54
C ASP A 289 2.40 4.93 -0.81
N GLN A 290 3.44 4.21 -1.24
CA GLN A 290 4.77 4.21 -0.64
C GLN A 290 5.74 4.99 -1.52
N ARG A 291 5.89 6.29 -1.24
CA ARG A 291 6.74 7.22 -2.02
C ARG A 291 8.22 6.83 -2.04
N ASN A 292 8.70 6.11 -1.03
CA ASN A 292 10.11 5.72 -0.90
C ASN A 292 10.45 4.37 -1.58
N CYS A 293 9.50 3.73 -2.26
CA CYS A 293 9.68 2.40 -2.85
C CYS A 293 9.55 2.42 -4.38
N GLN A 294 10.54 1.87 -5.06
CA GLN A 294 10.54 1.63 -6.50
C GLN A 294 10.45 0.12 -6.77
N VAL A 295 9.62 -0.27 -7.74
CA VAL A 295 9.51 -1.66 -8.20
C VAL A 295 10.20 -1.81 -9.56
N LEU A 296 11.15 -2.74 -9.65
CA LEU A 296 11.84 -3.12 -10.87
C LEU A 296 11.49 -4.57 -11.23
N MET A 297 11.00 -4.79 -12.44
CA MET A 297 10.75 -6.15 -12.93
C MET A 297 11.99 -6.67 -13.66
N GLY A 298 12.55 -7.78 -13.22
CA GLY A 298 13.68 -8.41 -13.89
C GLY A 298 14.24 -9.61 -13.13
N ARG A 299 15.12 -10.36 -13.79
CA ARG A 299 15.77 -11.54 -13.21
C ARG A 299 17.17 -11.17 -12.73
N VAL A 300 17.44 -11.36 -11.45
CA VAL A 300 18.79 -11.21 -10.89
C VAL A 300 19.70 -12.30 -11.46
N ALA A 301 20.88 -11.87 -11.93
CA ALA A 301 21.88 -12.73 -12.55
C ALA A 301 23.05 -12.99 -11.59
N ALA A 302 23.56 -11.93 -10.95
CA ALA A 302 24.69 -12.00 -10.03
C ALA A 302 24.60 -10.86 -8.99
N ILE A 303 25.29 -11.05 -7.87
CA ILE A 303 25.42 -10.07 -6.80
C ILE A 303 26.90 -9.97 -6.49
N ASP A 304 27.43 -8.76 -6.38
CA ASP A 304 28.80 -8.51 -5.93
C ASP A 304 28.74 -7.90 -4.52
N PRO A 305 29.02 -8.69 -3.46
CA PRO A 305 29.00 -8.20 -2.09
C PRO A 305 30.06 -7.13 -1.78
N HIS A 306 31.20 -7.15 -2.49
CA HIS A 306 32.30 -6.22 -2.27
C HIS A 306 32.01 -4.85 -2.87
N ARG A 307 31.50 -4.82 -4.11
CA ARG A 307 31.06 -3.59 -4.79
C ARG A 307 29.67 -3.13 -4.37
N ARG A 308 28.94 -3.98 -3.64
CA ARG A 308 27.55 -3.79 -3.21
C ARG A 308 26.63 -3.48 -4.39
N GLU A 309 26.71 -4.32 -5.41
CA GLU A 309 26.01 -4.14 -6.67
C GLU A 309 25.26 -5.41 -7.08
N ILE A 310 24.06 -5.23 -7.63
CA ILE A 310 23.21 -6.32 -8.12
C ILE A 310 23.11 -6.19 -9.64
N GLN A 311 23.46 -7.25 -10.34
CA GLN A 311 23.27 -7.36 -11.78
C GLN A 311 21.95 -8.06 -12.08
N PHE A 312 21.08 -7.44 -12.87
CA PHE A 312 19.80 -8.01 -13.24
C PHE A 312 19.45 -7.72 -14.70
N ARG A 313 18.62 -8.60 -15.28
CA ARG A 313 18.15 -8.50 -16.67
C ARG A 313 16.71 -8.02 -16.70
N SER A 314 16.47 -6.92 -17.40
CA SER A 314 15.15 -6.34 -17.67
C SER A 314 15.14 -5.77 -19.09
N GLY A 315 14.93 -6.63 -20.08
CA GLY A 315 15.23 -6.35 -21.49
C GLY A 315 16.75 -6.27 -21.76
N SER A 316 17.42 -5.30 -21.13
CA SER A 316 18.88 -5.13 -21.10
C SER A 316 19.47 -5.54 -19.74
N GLN A 317 20.78 -5.79 -19.71
CA GLN A 317 21.52 -5.95 -18.45
C GLN A 317 21.68 -4.59 -17.77
N ARG A 318 21.36 -4.53 -16.48
CA ARG A 318 21.42 -3.32 -15.65
C ARG A 318 22.02 -3.65 -14.30
N SER A 319 22.54 -2.63 -13.62
CA SER A 319 23.05 -2.75 -12.27
C SER A 319 22.33 -1.82 -11.29
N VAL A 320 22.23 -2.26 -10.03
CA VAL A 320 21.66 -1.49 -8.93
C VAL A 320 22.58 -1.62 -7.72
N GLY A 321 23.10 -0.49 -7.24
CA GLY A 321 23.86 -0.45 -6.00
C GLY A 321 22.96 -0.50 -4.76
N TYR A 322 23.46 -1.07 -3.67
CA TYR A 322 22.74 -1.18 -2.41
C TYR A 322 23.64 -0.85 -1.21
N ASP A 323 23.02 -0.44 -0.11
CA ASP A 323 23.67 -0.35 1.20
C ASP A 323 23.21 -1.50 2.09
N TYR A 324 21.93 -1.87 2.01
CA TYR A 324 21.35 -3.08 2.60
C TYR A 324 20.64 -3.94 1.56
N LEU A 325 20.75 -5.26 1.69
CA LEU A 325 20.17 -6.24 0.77
C LEU A 325 19.32 -7.28 1.50
N GLY A 326 18.07 -7.47 1.08
CA GLY A 326 17.20 -8.55 1.54
C GLY A 326 16.97 -9.60 0.44
N LEU A 327 17.35 -10.86 0.70
CA LEU A 327 17.13 -12.01 -0.17
C LEU A 327 15.83 -12.73 0.25
N ALA A 328 14.75 -12.51 -0.49
CA ALA A 328 13.41 -13.07 -0.26
C ALA A 328 12.90 -13.84 -1.49
N THR A 329 13.79 -14.61 -2.10
CA THR A 329 13.59 -15.24 -3.42
C THR A 329 12.78 -16.52 -3.39
N GLY A 330 12.43 -17.00 -2.18
CA GLY A 330 11.62 -18.19 -1.96
C GLY A 330 12.34 -19.48 -2.34
N ALA A 331 11.55 -20.44 -2.81
CA ALA A 331 11.96 -21.79 -3.12
C ALA A 331 11.40 -22.29 -4.46
N ARG A 332 11.93 -23.41 -4.93
CA ARG A 332 11.54 -24.20 -6.10
C ARG A 332 11.19 -25.63 -5.68
N HIS A 333 10.65 -26.42 -6.60
CA HIS A 333 10.47 -27.85 -6.39
C HIS A 333 11.82 -28.56 -6.36
N SER A 334 11.91 -29.60 -5.56
CA SER A 334 13.01 -30.57 -5.59
C SER A 334 12.45 -31.89 -6.10
N TYR A 335 13.06 -32.42 -7.15
CA TYR A 335 12.82 -33.79 -7.63
C TYR A 335 13.84 -34.79 -7.07
N PHE A 336 14.56 -34.41 -5.99
CA PHE A 336 15.55 -35.23 -5.31
C PHE A 336 16.63 -35.82 -6.25
N GLY A 337 17.06 -35.02 -7.23
CA GLY A 337 18.03 -35.43 -8.26
C GLY A 337 17.41 -36.05 -9.52
N LYS A 338 16.07 -36.18 -9.59
CA LYS A 338 15.34 -36.73 -10.74
C LYS A 338 14.61 -35.63 -11.53
N ASP A 339 15.34 -34.58 -11.91
CA ASP A 339 14.77 -33.38 -12.56
C ASP A 339 14.05 -33.69 -13.89
N ALA A 340 14.37 -34.83 -14.53
CA ALA A 340 13.68 -35.34 -15.71
C ALA A 340 12.18 -35.64 -15.50
N TRP A 341 11.71 -35.68 -14.24
CA TRP A 341 10.30 -35.89 -13.91
C TRP A 341 9.44 -34.63 -14.04
N GLU A 342 10.02 -33.44 -14.06
CA GLU A 342 9.28 -32.16 -14.08
C GLU A 342 8.25 -32.06 -15.22
N PRO A 343 8.52 -32.50 -16.46
CA PRO A 343 7.53 -32.45 -17.55
C PRO A 343 6.31 -33.34 -17.29
N PHE A 344 6.51 -34.49 -16.63
CA PHE A 344 5.47 -35.50 -16.40
C PHE A 344 4.71 -35.25 -15.09
N ALA A 345 5.40 -34.80 -14.04
CA ALA A 345 4.86 -34.46 -12.74
C ALA A 345 5.16 -33.00 -12.38
N PRO A 346 4.37 -32.04 -12.89
CA PRO A 346 4.57 -30.62 -12.61
C PRO A 346 4.30 -30.35 -11.13
N GLY A 347 5.00 -29.35 -10.59
CA GLY A 347 4.78 -28.87 -9.22
C GLY A 347 3.99 -27.57 -9.18
N LEU A 348 3.36 -27.27 -8.03
CA LEU A 348 2.49 -26.11 -7.86
C LEU A 348 3.15 -24.95 -7.08
N LYS A 349 3.81 -24.01 -7.75
CA LYS A 349 4.40 -22.80 -7.10
C LYS A 349 4.06 -21.48 -7.80
N LYS A 350 3.46 -21.53 -8.99
CA LYS A 350 3.21 -20.37 -9.85
C LYS A 350 1.80 -20.42 -10.44
N ILE A 351 1.31 -19.28 -10.93
CA ILE A 351 0.04 -19.21 -11.68
C ILE A 351 0.12 -20.09 -12.92
N ASP A 352 1.21 -19.98 -13.68
CA ASP A 352 1.42 -20.77 -14.90
C ASP A 352 1.33 -22.29 -14.62
N ASP A 353 1.92 -22.73 -13.50
CA ASP A 353 1.83 -24.12 -13.03
C ASP A 353 0.38 -24.50 -12.73
N ALA A 354 -0.35 -23.66 -11.99
CA ALA A 354 -1.74 -23.91 -11.64
C ALA A 354 -2.64 -23.99 -12.88
N THR A 355 -2.46 -23.08 -13.84
CA THR A 355 -3.22 -23.10 -15.10
C THR A 355 -2.90 -24.32 -15.95
N ALA A 356 -1.63 -24.74 -16.00
CA ALA A 356 -1.22 -25.94 -16.72
C ALA A 356 -1.76 -27.22 -16.06
N MET A 357 -1.72 -27.30 -14.73
CA MET A 357 -2.34 -28.40 -13.97
C MET A 357 -3.85 -28.46 -14.21
N ARG A 358 -4.54 -27.32 -14.18
CA ARG A 358 -5.97 -27.24 -14.49
C ARG A 358 -6.27 -27.79 -15.86
N SER A 359 -5.51 -27.36 -16.88
CA SER A 359 -5.67 -27.88 -18.24
C SER A 359 -5.46 -29.39 -18.29
N ARG A 360 -4.41 -29.94 -17.65
CA ARG A 360 -4.18 -31.40 -17.60
C ARG A 360 -5.32 -32.16 -16.94
N ILE A 361 -5.80 -31.68 -15.79
CA ILE A 361 -6.89 -32.33 -15.05
C ILE A 361 -8.18 -32.35 -15.88
N LEU A 362 -8.57 -31.20 -16.43
CA LEU A 362 -9.81 -31.11 -17.21
C LEU A 362 -9.70 -31.87 -18.55
N SER A 363 -8.57 -31.76 -19.24
CA SER A 363 -8.34 -32.51 -20.49
C SER A 363 -8.35 -34.02 -20.28
N ALA A 364 -7.96 -34.53 -19.11
CA ALA A 364 -8.04 -35.96 -18.83
C ALA A 364 -9.50 -36.46 -18.83
N PHE A 365 -10.44 -35.69 -18.27
CA PHE A 365 -11.87 -36.02 -18.33
C PHE A 365 -12.42 -35.94 -19.76
N GLU A 366 -12.07 -34.89 -20.51
CA GLU A 366 -12.50 -34.73 -21.92
C GLU A 366 -11.96 -35.87 -22.81
N GLN A 367 -10.71 -36.27 -22.63
CA GLN A 367 -10.12 -37.39 -23.37
C GLN A 367 -10.74 -38.73 -22.96
N ALA A 368 -11.10 -38.90 -21.68
CA ALA A 368 -11.77 -40.10 -21.21
C ALA A 368 -13.17 -40.26 -21.82
N GLU A 369 -13.91 -39.16 -21.98
CA GLU A 369 -15.22 -39.11 -22.66
C GLU A 369 -15.10 -39.47 -24.14
N ALA A 370 -14.02 -39.03 -24.79
CA ALA A 370 -13.75 -39.31 -26.20
C ALA A 370 -13.12 -40.71 -26.45
N SER A 371 -12.69 -41.42 -25.41
CA SER A 371 -12.00 -42.70 -25.54
C SER A 371 -12.98 -43.88 -25.52
N ASP A 372 -12.88 -44.74 -26.54
CA ASP A 372 -13.59 -46.02 -26.62
C ASP A 372 -12.83 -47.17 -25.93
N ASP A 373 -11.53 -47.01 -25.66
CA ASP A 373 -10.73 -48.03 -24.95
C ASP A 373 -10.96 -47.92 -23.42
N PRO A 374 -11.50 -48.97 -22.77
CA PRO A 374 -11.70 -48.98 -21.33
C PRO A 374 -10.41 -48.84 -20.52
N ALA A 375 -9.29 -49.40 -21.00
CA ALA A 375 -8.01 -49.32 -20.29
C ALA A 375 -7.47 -47.88 -20.31
N GLU A 376 -7.53 -47.23 -21.46
CA GLU A 376 -7.16 -45.82 -21.61
C GLU A 376 -8.06 -44.89 -20.80
N ARG A 377 -9.38 -45.15 -20.79
CA ARG A 377 -10.33 -44.41 -19.96
C ARG A 377 -10.00 -44.51 -18.48
N GLN A 378 -9.72 -45.72 -17.98
CA GLN A 378 -9.32 -45.93 -16.60
C GLN A 378 -8.01 -45.22 -16.27
N ARG A 379 -7.03 -45.25 -17.19
CA ARG A 379 -5.77 -44.52 -17.05
C ARG A 379 -6.03 -43.03 -16.94
N LEU A 380 -6.77 -42.44 -17.87
CA LEU A 380 -7.08 -41.01 -17.91
C LEU A 380 -7.82 -40.53 -16.64
N LEU A 381 -8.68 -41.38 -16.08
CA LEU A 381 -9.40 -41.13 -14.82
C LEU A 381 -8.59 -41.45 -13.55
N THR A 382 -7.31 -41.82 -13.68
CA THR A 382 -6.42 -42.05 -12.54
C THR A 382 -5.48 -40.85 -12.34
N PHE A 383 -5.51 -40.28 -11.13
CA PHE A 383 -4.74 -39.12 -10.71
C PHE A 383 -3.79 -39.48 -9.57
N VAL A 384 -2.49 -39.26 -9.75
CA VAL A 384 -1.47 -39.54 -8.71
C VAL A 384 -0.89 -38.23 -8.18
N ILE A 385 -0.99 -38.01 -6.88
CA ILE A 385 -0.43 -36.85 -6.18
C ILE A 385 0.74 -37.33 -5.32
N VAL A 386 1.95 -36.85 -5.62
CA VAL A 386 3.16 -37.25 -4.90
C VAL A 386 3.50 -36.23 -3.80
N GLY A 387 3.35 -36.64 -2.54
CA GLY A 387 3.74 -35.89 -1.35
C GLY A 387 2.55 -35.46 -0.48
N GLY A 388 2.39 -36.10 0.68
CA GLY A 388 1.35 -35.82 1.68
C GLY A 388 1.60 -34.58 2.55
N GLY A 389 2.20 -33.52 2.02
CA GLY A 389 2.25 -32.20 2.68
C GLY A 389 0.94 -31.42 2.50
N PRO A 390 0.83 -30.18 3.03
CA PRO A 390 -0.37 -29.35 2.88
C PRO A 390 -0.85 -29.25 1.43
N THR A 391 0.05 -28.92 0.50
CA THR A 391 -0.29 -28.80 -0.92
C THR A 391 -0.80 -30.10 -1.55
N GLY A 392 -0.24 -31.25 -1.18
CA GLY A 392 -0.69 -32.54 -1.73
C GLY A 392 -2.04 -32.97 -1.18
N VAL A 393 -2.28 -32.76 0.11
CA VAL A 393 -3.59 -33.01 0.76
C VAL A 393 -4.66 -32.10 0.15
N GLU A 394 -4.37 -30.81 -0.02
CA GLU A 394 -5.27 -29.83 -0.63
C GLU A 394 -5.59 -30.18 -2.09
N LEU A 395 -4.60 -30.59 -2.88
CA LEU A 395 -4.80 -31.02 -4.26
C LEU A 395 -5.63 -32.31 -4.36
N ALA A 396 -5.29 -33.34 -3.57
CA ALA A 396 -5.96 -34.62 -3.62
C ALA A 396 -7.45 -34.48 -3.30
N GLY A 397 -7.79 -33.80 -2.20
CA GLY A 397 -9.20 -33.60 -1.85
C GLY A 397 -9.93 -32.64 -2.79
N ALA A 398 -9.26 -31.61 -3.34
CA ALA A 398 -9.89 -30.72 -4.32
C ALA A 398 -10.17 -31.39 -5.68
N ILE A 399 -9.32 -32.34 -6.10
CA ILE A 399 -9.52 -33.17 -7.30
C ILE A 399 -10.64 -34.19 -7.06
N ALA A 400 -10.63 -34.89 -5.92
CA ALA A 400 -11.70 -35.83 -5.56
C ALA A 400 -13.07 -35.12 -5.50
N GLU A 401 -13.13 -33.92 -4.91
CA GLU A 401 -14.36 -33.12 -4.90
C GLU A 401 -14.80 -32.69 -6.32
N LEU A 402 -13.85 -32.31 -7.17
CA LEU A 402 -14.12 -31.96 -8.56
C LEU A 402 -14.74 -33.16 -9.31
N ALA A 403 -14.11 -34.33 -9.22
CA ALA A 403 -14.52 -35.54 -9.90
C ALA A 403 -15.87 -36.06 -9.40
N HIS A 404 -15.99 -36.30 -8.09
CA HIS A 404 -17.12 -37.03 -7.51
C HIS A 404 -18.40 -36.18 -7.35
N HIS A 405 -18.28 -34.85 -7.35
CA HIS A 405 -19.41 -33.95 -7.08
C HIS A 405 -19.66 -32.94 -8.19
N THR A 406 -18.61 -32.30 -8.72
CA THR A 406 -18.77 -31.18 -9.65
C THR A 406 -18.98 -31.61 -11.10
N LEU A 407 -18.30 -32.67 -11.56
CA LEU A 407 -18.36 -33.11 -12.97
C LEU A 407 -19.40 -34.19 -13.26
N ARG A 408 -19.98 -34.80 -12.22
CA ARG A 408 -20.83 -36.01 -12.31
C ARG A 408 -21.96 -35.95 -13.34
N GLU A 409 -22.56 -34.78 -13.56
CA GLU A 409 -23.72 -34.61 -14.46
C GLU A 409 -23.36 -34.01 -15.83
N GLU A 410 -22.06 -33.72 -16.06
CA GLU A 410 -21.58 -32.99 -17.24
C GLU A 410 -21.11 -33.91 -18.37
N PHE A 411 -20.74 -35.16 -18.04
CA PHE A 411 -20.27 -36.17 -18.99
C PHE A 411 -21.36 -37.21 -19.26
N ARG A 412 -21.33 -37.86 -20.44
CA ARG A 412 -22.39 -38.76 -20.92
C ARG A 412 -21.92 -40.20 -21.13
N SER A 413 -20.66 -40.37 -21.51
CA SER A 413 -20.05 -41.64 -21.88
C SER A 413 -19.19 -42.22 -20.75
N ILE A 414 -18.74 -41.37 -19.82
CA ILE A 414 -18.05 -41.74 -18.58
C ILE A 414 -18.82 -41.29 -17.35
N ASP A 415 -18.61 -41.95 -16.21
CA ASP A 415 -18.92 -41.39 -14.90
C ASP A 415 -17.63 -40.82 -14.27
N PRO A 416 -17.48 -39.48 -14.18
CA PRO A 416 -16.33 -38.87 -13.52
C PRO A 416 -16.17 -39.30 -12.05
N ALA A 417 -17.22 -39.81 -11.41
CA ALA A 417 -17.14 -40.34 -10.05
C ALA A 417 -16.35 -41.66 -9.93
N GLU A 418 -16.03 -42.31 -11.05
CA GLU A 418 -15.11 -43.47 -11.10
C GLU A 418 -13.62 -43.07 -11.04
N ALA A 419 -13.33 -41.76 -11.01
CA ALA A 419 -11.97 -41.27 -10.95
C ALA A 419 -11.22 -41.77 -9.71
N ARG A 420 -10.03 -42.32 -9.93
CA ARG A 420 -9.17 -42.85 -8.88
C ARG A 420 -8.15 -41.80 -8.49
N VAL A 421 -8.23 -41.26 -7.27
CA VAL A 421 -7.30 -40.24 -6.76
C VAL A 421 -6.38 -40.86 -5.72
N ILE A 422 -5.07 -40.89 -5.99
CA ILE A 422 -4.07 -41.56 -5.15
C ILE A 422 -3.11 -40.52 -4.57
N LEU A 423 -3.01 -40.43 -3.25
CA LEU A 423 -2.05 -39.59 -2.53
C LEU A 423 -0.91 -40.45 -1.99
N VAL A 424 0.30 -40.27 -2.52
CA VAL A 424 1.48 -41.04 -2.11
C VAL A 424 2.33 -40.24 -1.14
N GLN A 425 2.68 -40.84 0.00
CA GLN A 425 3.51 -40.23 1.03
C GLN A 425 4.57 -41.20 1.57
N SER A 426 5.83 -40.76 1.54
CA SER A 426 6.96 -41.59 1.98
C SER A 426 7.08 -41.73 3.50
N ALA A 427 6.47 -40.82 4.27
CA ALA A 427 6.43 -40.85 5.72
C ALA A 427 5.26 -41.72 6.23
N PRO A 428 5.25 -42.11 7.52
CA PRO A 428 4.16 -42.90 8.10
C PRO A 428 2.83 -42.14 8.24
N ARG A 429 2.81 -40.83 7.94
CA ARG A 429 1.60 -40.01 7.99
C ARG A 429 1.68 -38.84 7.01
N ILE A 430 0.50 -38.40 6.55
CA ILE A 430 0.33 -37.11 5.88
C ILE A 430 0.40 -35.98 6.91
N LEU A 431 0.63 -34.75 6.43
CA LEU A 431 0.80 -33.55 7.26
C LEU A 431 1.72 -33.78 8.48
N PRO A 432 2.93 -34.35 8.30
CA PRO A 432 3.75 -34.82 9.42
C PRO A 432 4.20 -33.72 10.41
N ALA A 433 4.09 -32.45 10.00
CA ALA A 433 4.33 -31.27 10.83
C ALA A 433 3.19 -30.95 11.81
N LEU A 434 2.00 -31.51 11.61
CA LEU A 434 0.86 -31.39 12.52
C LEU A 434 0.88 -32.52 13.57
N PRO A 435 0.19 -32.32 14.70
CA PRO A 435 -0.09 -33.40 15.65
C PRO A 435 -0.74 -34.61 14.97
N GLU A 436 -0.39 -35.80 15.47
CA GLU A 436 -0.85 -37.08 14.92
C GLU A 436 -2.38 -37.22 14.88
N SER A 437 -3.08 -36.67 15.88
CA SER A 437 -4.55 -36.64 15.91
C SER A 437 -5.14 -35.88 14.71
N LEU A 438 -4.51 -34.77 14.30
CA LEU A 438 -4.94 -34.00 13.13
C LEU A 438 -4.55 -34.69 11.82
N SER A 439 -3.40 -35.35 11.79
CA SER A 439 -2.99 -36.16 10.63
C SER A 439 -3.98 -37.30 10.38
N THR A 440 -4.40 -38.00 11.44
CA THR A 440 -5.39 -39.09 11.38
C THR A 440 -6.74 -38.59 10.90
N SER A 441 -7.23 -37.48 11.46
CA SER A 441 -8.49 -36.87 11.02
C SER A 441 -8.44 -36.41 9.56
N ALA A 442 -7.29 -35.93 9.08
CA ALA A 442 -7.11 -35.55 7.68
C ALA A 442 -7.12 -36.77 6.74
N THR A 443 -6.51 -37.89 7.15
CA THR A 443 -6.55 -39.15 6.40
C THR A 443 -7.99 -39.66 6.28
N GLN A 444 -8.72 -39.75 7.39
CA GLN A 444 -10.12 -40.19 7.40
C GLN A 444 -10.98 -39.32 6.47
N ALA A 445 -10.85 -37.99 6.54
CA ALA A 445 -11.59 -37.09 5.68
C ALA A 445 -11.23 -37.22 4.18
N LEU A 446 -9.98 -37.55 3.85
CA LEU A 446 -9.58 -37.82 2.46
C LEU A 446 -10.17 -39.15 1.96
N GLU A 447 -10.12 -40.19 2.79
CA GLU A 447 -10.67 -41.52 2.46
C GLU A 447 -12.20 -41.44 2.29
N GLU A 448 -12.90 -40.66 3.13
CA GLU A 448 -14.34 -40.36 2.98
C GLU A 448 -14.66 -39.63 1.66
N LEU A 449 -13.72 -38.85 1.12
CA LEU A 449 -13.84 -38.22 -0.20
C LEU A 449 -13.50 -39.17 -1.36
N GLY A 450 -13.07 -40.40 -1.08
CA GLY A 450 -12.67 -41.40 -2.08
C GLY A 450 -11.20 -41.31 -2.51
N VAL A 451 -10.33 -40.66 -1.73
CA VAL A 451 -8.88 -40.62 -2.00
C VAL A 451 -8.19 -41.84 -1.39
N GLU A 452 -7.38 -42.52 -2.19
CA GLU A 452 -6.50 -43.60 -1.74
C GLU A 452 -5.21 -43.02 -1.15
N VAL A 453 -5.02 -43.16 0.17
CA VAL A 453 -3.84 -42.62 0.87
C VAL A 453 -2.77 -43.71 1.05
N MET A 454 -1.68 -43.63 0.29
CA MET A 454 -0.54 -44.56 0.36
C MET A 454 0.60 -43.97 1.19
N ILE A 455 0.62 -44.26 2.50
CA ILE A 455 1.72 -43.89 3.41
C ILE A 455 2.88 -44.90 3.37
N ASN A 456 4.05 -44.56 3.93
CA ASN A 456 5.27 -45.36 3.90
C ASN A 456 5.69 -45.82 2.50
N THR A 457 5.25 -45.13 1.46
CA THR A 457 5.41 -45.55 0.08
C THR A 457 6.13 -44.48 -0.72
N ARG A 458 7.10 -44.90 -1.55
CA ARG A 458 7.91 -44.00 -2.37
C ARG A 458 7.56 -44.14 -3.84
N VAL A 459 7.79 -43.07 -4.59
CA VAL A 459 7.71 -43.06 -6.04
C VAL A 459 9.12 -43.29 -6.59
N ASP A 460 9.26 -44.32 -7.40
CA ASP A 460 10.55 -44.78 -7.93
C ASP A 460 10.77 -44.36 -9.38
N GLY A 461 9.68 -44.21 -10.14
CA GLY A 461 9.65 -43.83 -11.57
C GLY A 461 8.42 -42.98 -11.90
N ILE A 462 8.57 -42.04 -12.83
CA ILE A 462 7.48 -41.23 -13.41
C ILE A 462 7.78 -41.06 -14.90
N ASP A 463 6.76 -41.27 -15.74
CA ASP A 463 6.80 -41.05 -17.19
C ASP A 463 5.46 -40.54 -17.70
N SER A 464 5.25 -40.51 -19.02
CA SER A 464 4.03 -40.00 -19.65
C SER A 464 2.79 -40.86 -19.42
N GLN A 465 2.95 -42.12 -19.00
CA GLN A 465 1.85 -43.07 -18.84
C GLN A 465 1.46 -43.28 -17.37
N GLY A 466 2.32 -42.89 -16.42
CA GLY A 466 1.99 -42.97 -15.00
C GLY A 466 3.19 -42.91 -14.06
N ALA A 467 3.09 -43.64 -12.95
CA ALA A 467 4.11 -43.67 -11.90
C ALA A 467 4.36 -45.10 -11.38
N THR A 468 5.61 -45.37 -11.00
CA THR A 468 5.99 -46.59 -10.27
C THR A 468 6.02 -46.25 -8.78
N ILE A 469 5.11 -46.85 -8.03
CA ILE A 469 4.84 -46.59 -6.61
C ILE A 469 5.10 -47.88 -5.83
N GLY A 470 6.10 -47.91 -4.95
CA GLY A 470 6.41 -49.10 -4.13
C GLY A 470 6.66 -50.36 -4.95
N ASN A 471 7.42 -50.24 -6.05
CA ASN A 471 7.65 -51.30 -7.06
C ASN A 471 6.42 -51.79 -7.84
N GLN A 472 5.25 -51.16 -7.69
CA GLN A 472 4.07 -51.43 -8.51
C GLN A 472 3.88 -50.32 -9.54
N ARG A 473 3.48 -50.70 -10.75
CA ARG A 473 3.15 -49.74 -11.80
C ARG A 473 1.70 -49.29 -11.66
N VAL A 474 1.49 -47.98 -11.62
CA VAL A 474 0.17 -47.36 -11.67
C VAL A 474 0.09 -46.51 -12.93
N GLU A 475 -0.72 -46.94 -13.88
CA GLU A 475 -1.03 -46.15 -15.08
C GLU A 475 -1.97 -45.00 -14.68
N ALA A 476 -1.59 -43.78 -15.04
CA ALA A 476 -2.29 -42.56 -14.65
C ALA A 476 -2.19 -41.50 -15.76
N GLY A 477 -3.32 -40.87 -16.09
CA GLY A 477 -3.39 -39.78 -17.05
C GLY A 477 -2.74 -38.51 -16.51
N THR A 478 -2.72 -38.34 -15.20
CA THR A 478 -2.15 -37.16 -14.54
C THR A 478 -1.36 -37.55 -13.30
N VAL A 479 -0.07 -37.19 -13.27
CA VAL A 479 0.79 -37.24 -12.08
C VAL A 479 1.12 -35.80 -11.66
N LEU A 480 1.00 -35.48 -10.38
CA LEU A 480 1.25 -34.15 -9.81
C LEU A 480 2.28 -34.21 -8.69
N TRP A 481 3.19 -33.25 -8.65
CA TRP A 481 4.29 -33.23 -7.69
C TRP A 481 4.07 -32.19 -6.58
N ALA A 482 3.88 -32.65 -5.35
CA ALA A 482 3.72 -31.82 -4.15
C ALA A 482 4.80 -32.09 -3.08
N ALA A 483 5.79 -32.92 -3.39
CA ALA A 483 6.90 -33.28 -2.50
C ALA A 483 8.13 -32.38 -2.73
N GLY A 484 8.96 -32.21 -1.70
CA GLY A 484 10.30 -31.65 -1.86
C GLY A 484 10.36 -30.15 -2.20
N VAL A 485 11.01 -29.38 -1.34
CA VAL A 485 11.25 -27.95 -1.55
C VAL A 485 12.76 -27.69 -1.53
N MET A 486 13.26 -26.96 -2.52
CA MET A 486 14.65 -26.53 -2.59
C MET A 486 14.70 -25.00 -2.62
N ALA A 487 15.60 -24.38 -1.87
CA ALA A 487 15.78 -22.94 -1.89
C ALA A 487 16.16 -22.43 -3.28
N SER A 488 15.89 -21.16 -3.54
CA SER A 488 16.40 -20.50 -4.73
C SER A 488 17.95 -20.51 -4.75
N PRO A 489 18.58 -20.29 -5.93
CA PRO A 489 20.03 -20.26 -6.06
C PRO A 489 20.68 -19.02 -5.41
N ALA A 490 19.96 -18.21 -4.63
CA ALA A 490 20.45 -16.96 -4.08
C ALA A 490 21.74 -17.10 -3.25
N GLY A 491 21.90 -18.22 -2.53
CA GLY A 491 23.14 -18.46 -1.78
C GLY A 491 24.37 -18.64 -2.66
N ARG A 492 24.20 -19.06 -3.93
CA ARG A 492 25.30 -19.14 -4.91
C ARG A 492 25.74 -17.76 -5.39
N TRP A 493 24.85 -16.76 -5.41
CA TRP A 493 25.19 -15.43 -5.90
C TRP A 493 26.15 -14.68 -4.99
N ILE A 494 26.19 -15.04 -3.71
CA ILE A 494 26.99 -14.37 -2.68
C ILE A 494 27.98 -15.33 -2.00
N ASP A 495 28.18 -16.52 -2.58
CA ASP A 495 28.99 -17.60 -2.05
C ASP A 495 28.76 -17.91 -0.55
N ALA A 496 27.49 -17.89 -0.13
CA ALA A 496 27.13 -18.15 1.26
C ALA A 496 27.10 -19.66 1.55
N LYS A 497 27.40 -20.01 2.81
CA LYS A 497 27.19 -21.36 3.34
C LYS A 497 25.70 -21.71 3.28
N ARG A 498 25.42 -22.95 2.86
CA ARG A 498 24.07 -23.44 2.57
C ARG A 498 23.86 -24.82 3.17
N ASP A 499 22.63 -25.13 3.54
CA ASP A 499 22.23 -26.49 3.90
C ASP A 499 21.98 -27.37 2.65
N ASN A 500 21.63 -28.64 2.88
CA ASN A 500 21.35 -29.61 1.81
C ASN A 500 20.13 -29.23 0.94
N ALA A 501 19.23 -28.40 1.44
CA ALA A 501 18.09 -27.86 0.69
C ALA A 501 18.46 -26.56 -0.06
N GLY A 502 19.71 -26.10 0.02
CA GLY A 502 20.22 -24.89 -0.62
C GLY A 502 19.89 -23.60 0.14
N ARG A 503 19.29 -23.67 1.32
CA ARG A 503 18.93 -22.51 2.14
C ARG A 503 20.18 -21.88 2.73
N ILE A 504 20.25 -20.55 2.75
CA ILE A 504 21.38 -19.79 3.28
C ILE A 504 21.36 -19.88 4.81
N GLU A 505 22.46 -20.32 5.42
CA GLU A 505 22.62 -20.26 6.88
C GLU A 505 22.66 -18.80 7.33
N VAL A 506 21.82 -18.43 8.30
CA VAL A 506 21.72 -17.06 8.81
C VAL A 506 21.98 -16.99 10.31
N ALA A 507 22.48 -15.83 10.76
CA ALA A 507 22.60 -15.51 12.18
C ALA A 507 21.23 -15.23 12.83
N ALA A 508 21.22 -15.02 14.14
CA ALA A 508 20.00 -14.76 14.91
C ALA A 508 19.29 -13.43 14.51
N ASP A 509 19.99 -12.52 13.86
CA ASP A 509 19.45 -11.29 13.27
C ASP A 509 19.09 -11.45 11.77
N LEU A 510 19.10 -12.69 11.26
CA LEU A 510 18.84 -13.06 9.87
C LEU A 510 19.89 -12.53 8.87
N ALA A 511 21.01 -11.99 9.35
CA ALA A 511 22.13 -11.61 8.51
C ALA A 511 22.89 -12.85 8.01
N VAL A 512 23.45 -12.75 6.81
CA VAL A 512 24.35 -13.78 6.28
C VAL A 512 25.70 -13.66 6.99
N PRO A 513 26.24 -14.75 7.59
CA PRO A 513 27.55 -14.72 8.25
C PRO A 513 28.64 -14.15 7.34
N GLY A 514 29.43 -13.21 7.85
CA GLY A 514 30.47 -12.49 7.09
C GLY A 514 29.97 -11.31 6.24
N LEU A 515 28.66 -11.14 6.06
CA LEU A 515 28.05 -10.10 5.23
C LEU A 515 26.95 -9.36 6.01
N SER A 516 27.35 -8.48 6.93
CA SER A 516 26.46 -7.82 7.92
C SER A 516 25.35 -6.94 7.35
N ASN A 517 25.44 -6.59 6.06
CA ASN A 517 24.45 -5.79 5.34
C ASN A 517 23.57 -6.61 4.37
N ILE A 518 23.71 -7.95 4.35
CA ILE A 518 22.92 -8.86 3.54
C ILE A 518 22.11 -9.77 4.46
N PHE A 519 20.81 -9.85 4.22
CA PHE A 519 19.88 -10.65 5.00
C PHE A 519 19.19 -11.67 4.09
N ALA A 520 18.95 -12.89 4.59
CA ALA A 520 18.12 -13.87 3.90
C ALA A 520 16.85 -14.16 4.72
N ILE A 521 15.70 -14.22 4.05
CA ILE A 521 14.40 -14.41 4.69
C ILE A 521 13.49 -15.36 3.88
N GLY A 522 12.48 -15.89 4.56
CA GLY A 522 11.54 -16.89 4.02
C GLY A 522 12.24 -18.20 3.69
N ASP A 523 11.70 -18.91 2.70
CA ASP A 523 12.21 -20.24 2.28
C ASP A 523 13.65 -20.22 1.73
N THR A 524 14.24 -19.04 1.53
CA THR A 524 15.65 -18.89 1.12
C THR A 524 16.61 -19.02 2.32
N ALA A 525 16.14 -18.88 3.55
CA ALA A 525 16.96 -18.86 4.76
C ALA A 525 16.79 -20.12 5.61
N ALA A 526 17.90 -20.61 6.16
CA ALA A 526 17.95 -21.61 7.21
C ALA A 526 18.10 -20.88 8.55
N CYS A 527 16.97 -20.55 9.17
CA CYS A 527 16.91 -19.91 10.48
C CYS A 527 16.46 -20.95 11.51
N ALA A 528 17.21 -21.09 12.60
CA ALA A 528 16.83 -21.96 13.72
C ALA A 528 15.71 -21.30 14.54
N GLY A 529 14.71 -22.10 14.94
CA GLY A 529 13.73 -21.75 15.94
C GLY A 529 14.30 -21.85 17.36
N ASP A 530 13.47 -21.52 18.35
CA ASP A 530 13.84 -21.59 19.77
C ASP A 530 14.19 -23.03 20.22
N ASP A 531 13.70 -24.04 19.51
CA ASP A 531 13.97 -25.47 19.72
C ASP A 531 15.24 -25.97 19.01
N GLY A 532 16.01 -25.08 18.36
CA GLY A 532 17.21 -25.39 17.61
C GLY A 532 16.96 -26.04 16.24
N ARG A 533 15.69 -26.32 15.89
CA ARG A 533 15.33 -26.89 14.58
C ARG A 533 15.12 -25.79 13.55
N PRO A 534 15.37 -26.03 12.26
CA PRO A 534 15.11 -25.02 11.23
C PRO A 534 13.61 -24.72 11.16
N LEU A 535 13.28 -23.42 11.08
CA LEU A 535 11.90 -22.97 10.92
C LEU A 535 11.30 -23.52 9.61
N PRO A 536 9.99 -23.86 9.61
CA PRO A 536 9.33 -24.39 8.42
C PRO A 536 9.16 -23.31 7.35
N GLY A 537 9.11 -23.73 6.08
CA GLY A 537 8.86 -22.86 4.93
C GLY A 537 7.41 -22.41 4.84
N LEU A 538 7.01 -21.50 5.73
CA LEU A 538 5.64 -20.99 5.84
C LEU A 538 5.58 -19.49 5.53
N ALA A 539 4.47 -19.07 4.93
CA ALA A 539 4.19 -17.66 4.66
C ALA A 539 4.22 -16.79 5.94
N ALA A 540 3.74 -17.32 7.07
CA ALA A 540 3.77 -16.63 8.36
C ALA A 540 5.19 -16.35 8.85
N VAL A 541 6.09 -17.33 8.73
CA VAL A 541 7.53 -17.19 9.06
C VAL A 541 8.14 -16.12 8.17
N ALA A 542 7.96 -16.21 6.86
CA ALA A 542 8.49 -15.25 5.90
C ALA A 542 8.01 -13.81 6.19
N LYS A 543 6.71 -13.61 6.48
CA LYS A 543 6.15 -12.30 6.84
C LYS A 543 6.81 -11.74 8.11
N GLN A 544 6.96 -12.55 9.16
CA GLN A 544 7.58 -12.11 10.42
C GLN A 544 9.07 -11.77 10.24
N GLN A 545 9.81 -12.60 9.49
CA GLN A 545 11.21 -12.33 9.15
C GLN A 545 11.35 -11.03 8.34
N GLY A 546 10.47 -10.79 7.37
CA GLY A 546 10.45 -9.54 6.61
C GLY A 546 10.23 -8.30 7.49
N HIS A 547 9.27 -8.35 8.42
CA HIS A 547 9.06 -7.27 9.39
C HIS A 547 10.26 -7.07 10.33
N TYR A 548 10.92 -8.16 10.74
CA TYR A 548 12.09 -8.09 11.57
C TYR A 548 13.25 -7.38 10.87
N VAL A 549 13.62 -7.84 9.66
CA VAL A 549 14.71 -7.25 8.87
C VAL A 549 14.45 -5.78 8.56
N ALA A 550 13.21 -5.42 8.22
CA ALA A 550 12.84 -4.03 8.01
C ALA A 550 13.04 -3.15 9.25
N ARG A 551 12.68 -3.66 10.44
CA ARG A 551 12.92 -2.94 11.71
C ARG A 551 14.41 -2.80 12.03
N LEU A 552 15.18 -3.86 11.80
CA LEU A 552 16.63 -3.86 11.97
C LEU A 552 17.31 -2.84 11.05
N ILE A 553 17.02 -2.89 9.75
CA ILE A 553 17.54 -1.93 8.76
C ILE A 553 17.15 -0.51 9.14
N ARG A 554 15.89 -0.27 9.52
CA ARG A 554 15.42 1.05 9.95
C ARG A 554 16.17 1.55 11.19
N ALA A 555 16.38 0.70 12.19
CA ALA A 555 17.14 1.07 13.39
C ALA A 555 18.56 1.50 13.03
N ARG A 556 19.25 0.74 12.18
CA ARG A 556 20.62 1.05 11.72
C ARG A 556 20.69 2.36 10.93
N ILE A 557 19.74 2.61 10.02
CA ILE A 557 19.66 3.86 9.25
C ILE A 557 19.44 5.08 10.15
N GLU A 558 18.64 4.92 11.21
CA GLU A 558 18.30 6.00 12.14
C GLU A 558 19.30 6.13 13.31
N GLY A 559 20.39 5.34 13.33
CA GLY A 559 21.37 5.35 14.42
C GLY A 559 20.82 4.85 15.76
N ARG A 560 19.74 4.06 15.74
CA ARG A 560 19.14 3.44 16.93
C ARG A 560 19.77 2.08 17.21
N ARG A 561 19.64 1.60 18.45
CA ARG A 561 20.10 0.27 18.85
C ARG A 561 19.37 -0.82 18.05
N ASP A 562 20.12 -1.82 17.60
CA ASP A 562 19.57 -3.00 16.93
C ASP A 562 18.51 -3.69 17.81
N PRO A 563 17.38 -4.16 17.23
CA PRO A 563 16.44 -5.01 17.94
C PRO A 563 17.12 -6.30 18.42
N GLY A 564 16.56 -6.94 19.45
CA GLY A 564 17.00 -8.26 19.90
C GLY A 564 16.89 -9.32 18.79
N PRO A 565 17.35 -10.57 19.03
CA PRO A 565 17.34 -11.63 18.02
C PRO A 565 15.93 -11.94 17.50
N PHE A 566 15.84 -12.41 16.26
CA PHE A 566 14.59 -12.85 15.67
C PHE A 566 14.04 -14.05 16.45
N ARG A 567 12.77 -13.98 16.83
CA ARG A 567 12.02 -15.09 17.42
C ARG A 567 10.69 -15.24 16.69
N TYR A 568 10.45 -16.44 16.17
CA TYR A 568 9.22 -16.74 15.47
C TYR A 568 8.08 -16.94 16.48
N ARG A 569 6.96 -16.24 16.26
CA ARG A 569 5.73 -16.47 17.01
C ARG A 569 4.82 -17.37 16.18
N ASN A 570 4.66 -18.62 16.61
CA ASN A 570 3.73 -19.55 15.98
C ASN A 570 2.29 -19.11 16.27
N LEU A 571 1.57 -18.72 15.21
CA LEU A 571 0.16 -18.30 15.28
C LEU A 571 -0.79 -19.47 15.00
N GLY A 572 -0.25 -20.66 14.78
CA GLY A 572 -0.97 -21.84 14.33
C GLY A 572 -0.70 -22.20 12.86
N SER A 573 -1.14 -23.40 12.50
CA SER A 573 -1.04 -23.98 11.16
C SER A 573 -2.36 -24.61 10.78
N MET A 574 -2.75 -24.51 9.51
CA MET A 574 -4.01 -25.04 9.02
C MET A 574 -3.81 -25.66 7.64
N ALA A 575 -4.56 -26.70 7.33
CA ALA A 575 -4.64 -27.30 6.01
C ALA A 575 -6.09 -27.66 5.72
N THR A 576 -6.56 -27.35 4.52
CA THR A 576 -7.89 -27.80 4.08
C THR A 576 -7.77 -29.10 3.32
N ILE A 577 -8.79 -29.94 3.44
CA ILE A 577 -8.85 -31.26 2.82
C ILE A 577 -9.86 -31.21 1.68
N GLY A 578 -11.07 -30.72 1.97
CA GLY A 578 -12.14 -30.52 1.00
C GLY A 578 -13.24 -29.65 1.57
N ARG A 579 -14.37 -29.51 0.87
CA ARG A 579 -15.53 -28.77 1.37
C ARG A 579 -15.95 -29.27 2.77
N LYS A 580 -16.06 -28.35 3.73
CA LYS A 580 -16.40 -28.61 5.15
C LYS A 580 -15.39 -29.52 5.91
N ALA A 581 -14.22 -29.80 5.35
CA ALA A 581 -13.19 -30.60 6.00
C ALA A 581 -11.84 -29.86 5.98
N ALA A 582 -11.37 -29.46 7.16
CA ALA A 582 -10.04 -28.91 7.35
C ALA A 582 -9.48 -29.35 8.71
N VAL A 583 -8.18 -29.16 8.90
CA VAL A 583 -7.50 -29.32 10.19
C VAL A 583 -6.78 -28.04 10.55
N ALA A 584 -6.89 -27.66 11.83
CA ALA A 584 -6.29 -26.46 12.37
C ALA A 584 -5.63 -26.73 13.71
N GLU A 585 -4.35 -26.37 13.81
CA GLU A 585 -3.59 -26.31 15.05
C GLU A 585 -3.41 -24.85 15.43
N LEU A 586 -3.99 -24.43 16.55
CA LEU A 586 -3.81 -23.11 17.15
C LEU A 586 -3.09 -23.26 18.50
N PRO A 587 -2.47 -22.17 19.03
CA PRO A 587 -1.90 -22.20 20.37
C PRO A 587 -2.96 -22.62 21.40
N GLY A 588 -2.79 -23.81 21.99
CA GLY A 588 -3.69 -24.37 23.01
C GLY A 588 -4.98 -25.02 22.49
N MET A 589 -5.21 -25.10 21.18
CA MET A 589 -6.45 -25.67 20.63
C MET A 589 -6.22 -26.42 19.32
N ARG A 590 -6.89 -27.56 19.15
CA ARG A 590 -6.87 -28.37 17.92
C ARG A 590 -8.30 -28.51 17.42
N LEU A 591 -8.52 -28.18 16.16
CA LEU A 591 -9.84 -28.25 15.52
C LEU A 591 -9.76 -29.09 14.26
N SER A 592 -10.82 -29.84 13.98
CA SER A 592 -11.01 -30.57 12.72
C SER A 592 -12.44 -30.42 12.19
N GLY A 593 -12.66 -30.82 10.94
CA GLY A 593 -13.97 -30.80 10.29
C GLY A 593 -14.47 -29.40 9.95
N GLY A 594 -15.80 -29.21 9.97
CA GLY A 594 -16.46 -28.00 9.46
C GLY A 594 -16.09 -26.71 10.19
N ILE A 595 -15.87 -26.77 11.50
CA ILE A 595 -15.46 -25.59 12.30
C ILE A 595 -14.05 -25.14 11.90
N ALA A 596 -13.12 -26.09 11.72
CA ALA A 596 -11.78 -25.79 11.23
C ALA A 596 -11.82 -25.23 9.81
N TRP A 597 -12.75 -25.71 8.96
CA TRP A 597 -12.94 -25.21 7.60
C TRP A 597 -13.44 -23.75 7.57
N TRP A 598 -14.43 -23.40 8.40
CA TRP A 598 -14.88 -22.00 8.52
C TRP A 598 -13.78 -21.07 9.03
N LEU A 599 -13.04 -21.51 10.06
CA LEU A 599 -11.90 -20.75 10.59
C LEU A 599 -10.81 -20.57 9.53
N TRP A 600 -10.48 -21.62 8.79
CA TRP A 600 -9.53 -21.58 7.68
C TRP A 600 -9.97 -20.54 6.65
N GLY A 601 -11.25 -20.54 6.25
CA GLY A 601 -11.79 -19.60 5.29
C GLY A 601 -11.68 -18.15 5.77
N LEU A 602 -12.12 -17.88 7.00
CA LEU A 602 -12.05 -16.55 7.62
C LEU A 602 -10.61 -16.01 7.65
N VAL A 603 -9.66 -16.83 8.11
CA VAL A 603 -8.26 -16.43 8.26
C VAL A 603 -7.58 -16.21 6.92
N HIS A 604 -7.81 -17.07 5.93
CA HIS A 604 -7.19 -16.93 4.60
C HIS A 604 -7.74 -15.71 3.85
N VAL A 605 -9.04 -15.45 3.93
CA VAL A 605 -9.64 -14.20 3.41
C VAL A 605 -9.03 -12.98 4.12
N ALA A 606 -8.91 -13.00 5.46
CA ALA A 606 -8.30 -11.90 6.19
C ALA A 606 -6.83 -11.64 5.78
N PHE A 607 -6.10 -12.68 5.39
CA PHE A 607 -4.71 -12.58 4.93
C PHE A 607 -4.52 -12.19 3.46
N LEU A 608 -5.57 -12.20 2.64
CA LEU A 608 -5.53 -11.61 1.31
C LEU A 608 -5.19 -10.12 1.44
N VAL A 609 -4.25 -9.67 0.62
CA VAL A 609 -3.64 -8.34 0.80
C VAL A 609 -4.59 -7.22 0.37
N ASP A 610 -5.46 -7.49 -0.60
CA ASP A 610 -6.32 -6.50 -1.25
C ASP A 610 -7.81 -6.73 -0.95
N ALA A 611 -8.57 -5.65 -0.75
CA ALA A 611 -9.99 -5.71 -0.39
C ALA A 611 -10.87 -6.23 -1.54
N ARG A 612 -10.53 -5.95 -2.81
CA ARG A 612 -11.26 -6.48 -3.96
C ARG A 612 -11.06 -7.99 -4.06
N SER A 613 -9.83 -8.48 -3.91
CA SER A 613 -9.54 -9.93 -3.86
C SER A 613 -10.31 -10.61 -2.73
N ARG A 614 -10.42 -9.98 -1.56
CA ARG A 614 -11.23 -10.51 -0.44
C ARG A 614 -12.70 -10.68 -0.83
N ILE A 615 -13.31 -9.64 -1.40
CA ILE A 615 -14.73 -9.66 -1.79
C ILE A 615 -14.97 -10.69 -2.89
N ALA A 616 -14.10 -10.74 -3.91
CA ALA A 616 -14.20 -11.72 -5.00
C ALA A 616 -14.12 -13.15 -4.47
N VAL A 617 -13.09 -13.49 -3.69
CA VAL A 617 -12.93 -14.83 -3.11
C VAL A 617 -14.11 -15.19 -2.19
N MET A 618 -14.58 -14.26 -1.35
CA MET A 618 -15.77 -14.48 -0.52
C MET A 618 -17.01 -14.77 -1.36
N PHE A 619 -17.20 -14.03 -2.46
CA PHE A 619 -18.33 -14.22 -3.36
C PHE A 619 -18.26 -15.55 -4.12
N ASP A 620 -17.09 -15.89 -4.68
CA ASP A 620 -16.88 -17.17 -5.38
C ASP A 620 -17.07 -18.36 -4.44
N TRP A 621 -16.59 -18.27 -3.20
CA TRP A 621 -16.82 -19.31 -2.19
C TRP A 621 -18.29 -19.40 -1.78
N PHE A 622 -18.97 -18.27 -1.59
CA PHE A 622 -20.41 -18.24 -1.30
C PHE A 622 -21.23 -18.84 -2.45
N TRP A 623 -20.89 -18.49 -3.69
CA TRP A 623 -21.56 -19.00 -4.88
C TRP A 623 -21.30 -20.51 -5.09
N SER A 624 -20.05 -20.95 -4.92
CA SER A 624 -19.68 -22.37 -4.98
C SER A 624 -20.34 -23.20 -3.88
N TYR A 625 -20.56 -22.59 -2.71
CA TYR A 625 -21.30 -23.21 -1.60
C TYR A 625 -22.79 -23.39 -1.94
N LEU A 626 -23.43 -22.38 -2.54
CA LEU A 626 -24.86 -22.42 -2.87
C LEU A 626 -25.20 -23.26 -4.11
N THR A 627 -24.38 -23.19 -5.15
CA THR A 627 -24.76 -23.71 -6.48
C THR A 627 -24.05 -24.99 -6.89
N PHE A 628 -23.04 -25.44 -6.12
CA PHE A 628 -22.09 -26.50 -6.51
C PHE A 628 -21.34 -26.25 -7.84
N ASN A 629 -21.64 -25.15 -8.54
CA ASN A 629 -20.98 -24.70 -9.75
C ASN A 629 -19.74 -23.87 -9.40
N ARG A 630 -18.62 -24.19 -10.06
CA ARG A 630 -17.34 -23.49 -9.91
C ARG A 630 -17.15 -22.48 -11.05
N SER A 631 -16.55 -21.33 -10.74
CA SER A 631 -16.32 -20.23 -11.68
C SER A 631 -15.27 -20.61 -12.74
N VAL A 632 -15.71 -20.70 -14.00
CA VAL A 632 -14.89 -20.73 -15.24
C VAL A 632 -13.88 -21.90 -15.34
N ARG A 633 -14.35 -23.07 -15.82
CA ARG A 633 -13.55 -24.26 -16.15
C ARG A 633 -12.96 -24.18 -17.56
N LEU A 634 -12.06 -23.22 -17.78
CA LEU A 634 -11.37 -23.07 -19.07
C LEU A 634 -10.13 -23.96 -19.14
N ILE A 635 -10.05 -24.73 -20.22
CA ILE A 635 -8.82 -25.37 -20.70
C ILE A 635 -8.09 -24.33 -21.55
N THR A 636 -6.92 -23.90 -21.08
CA THR A 636 -6.12 -22.86 -21.75
C THR A 636 -4.74 -23.41 -22.10
N GLY A 637 -4.24 -23.13 -23.31
CA GLY A 637 -2.92 -23.58 -23.77
C GLY A 637 -2.92 -24.81 -24.68
N GLY A 638 -3.85 -24.90 -25.63
CA GLY A 638 -3.81 -25.87 -26.73
C GLY A 638 -3.00 -25.36 -27.92
N GLU A 639 -2.17 -26.24 -28.49
CA GLU A 639 -1.30 -26.12 -29.67
C GLU A 639 -0.08 -25.19 -29.58
N GLY A 640 1.05 -25.79 -29.19
CA GLY A 640 2.39 -25.23 -29.27
C GLY A 640 3.43 -26.35 -29.33
N GLY A 641 3.25 -27.28 -30.26
CA GLY A 641 4.13 -28.43 -30.46
C GLY A 641 3.76 -29.22 -31.71
N THR A 642 4.19 -28.71 -32.86
CA THR A 642 4.39 -29.40 -34.15
C THR A 642 3.42 -30.51 -34.52
N ASP A 643 2.41 -30.16 -35.32
CA ASP A 643 2.13 -30.86 -36.57
C ASP A 643 2.46 -29.91 -37.74
#